data_AF-A0A813GKE3-F1
#
_entry.id   AF-A0A813GKE3-F1
#
_cell.length_a   1.000
_cell.length_b   1.000
_cell.length_c   1.000
_cell.angle_alpha   90.00
_cell.angle_beta   90.00
_cell.angle_gamma   90.00
#
_symmetry.space_group_name_H-M   'P 1'
#
loop_
_entity.id
_entity.type
_entity.pdbx_description
1 polymer ?
#
loop_
_entity_poly.entity_id
_entity_poly.type
_entity_poly.pdbx_seq_one_letter_code
_entity_poly.pdbx_strand_id
1 'polypeptide(L)'
;MSSAVRKPQRRVLQYVLSGISELAPLEPGWKKGGAATQTQTHQEQRDLRRLRSRARREGRDPATVQLTTPAQVAALGAGRARPRLPGGSSAALLGPRLQLNRLDLLPPTRTMDAAALGRAASIAAREPAGASTLLWAGLGTRARELHSSLDPQDLALLIKGMARAQHRDAELTELLLDRAVSRLAYFDSRHLAMVLAGLVQARIPAESLAPVLEELKLRVTEIRGAAELSMVLAALSRLGDGGLALALAGGDSQSLVSGLAAQVQARLSADRFHVRDLAVVASAYCRLNFLEPRHMAHIVGSARFSLHEATPRELSQLVVAASRSRPSGTEELLAEAAKLAAQKVPFMLPTELGATAYAFGQVAGRFLVGGGGLEPSEGLAERPHGSGTEGQGDFNEREDKSLKAAVAAAELLRAVAQEASSSANSACLQPRECAAILQSCARWRLPLPASELAALSRAAVAGSFASRSELLAASRSLHALSRLLPPAESREQVPDALLPTWTAAQQLDSGLRAHLTGNGRESPPAGGDGGEPPGEVASQEPVDQGTLARVVEACFLFNQALSTCSSPPDRISPSPVANSGSTEDALASPPPLAAAVSLALQRSGPGRETAANQDIVARLRALGCGPDDPLLGVLTLPSAEEDA
;
A
#
# COMPACT_ATOMS: atom_id res chain seq x y z
N MET A 1 36.20 -57.61 23.69
CA MET A 1 34.92 -57.03 24.15
C MET A 1 35.23 -55.69 24.81
N SER A 2 35.00 -54.58 24.11
CA SER A 2 35.26 -53.22 24.60
C SER A 2 33.98 -52.40 24.41
N SER A 3 33.35 -51.98 25.51
CA SER A 3 32.08 -51.27 25.48
C SER A 3 32.32 -49.78 25.24
N ALA A 4 31.79 -49.28 24.13
CA ALA A 4 31.85 -47.87 23.78
C ALA A 4 30.89 -47.06 24.66
N VAL A 5 31.44 -46.25 25.55
CA VAL A 5 30.73 -45.26 26.36
C VAL A 5 30.22 -44.15 25.45
N ARG A 6 28.91 -44.10 25.21
CA ARG A 6 28.24 -43.02 24.48
C ARG A 6 28.22 -41.74 25.33
N LYS A 7 28.84 -40.66 24.82
CA LYS A 7 28.76 -39.32 25.41
C LYS A 7 27.33 -38.76 25.33
N PRO A 8 26.85 -38.01 26.34
CA PRO A 8 25.52 -37.44 26.34
C PRO A 8 25.42 -36.29 25.32
N GLN A 9 24.50 -36.41 24.35
CA GLN A 9 24.12 -35.32 23.46
C GLN A 9 23.43 -34.22 24.26
N ARG A 10 24.04 -33.02 24.31
CA ARG A 10 23.39 -31.81 24.80
C ARG A 10 22.22 -31.46 23.86
N ARG A 11 21.00 -31.50 24.40
CA ARG A 11 19.79 -31.08 23.68
C ARG A 11 19.70 -29.55 23.69
N VAL A 12 19.67 -28.96 22.50
CA VAL A 12 19.22 -27.57 22.30
C VAL A 12 17.69 -27.58 22.36
N LEU A 13 17.11 -26.89 23.33
CA LEU A 13 15.65 -26.73 23.47
C LEU A 13 15.18 -25.74 22.40
N GLN A 14 14.56 -26.26 21.33
CA GLN A 14 13.94 -25.45 20.29
C GLN A 14 12.50 -25.11 20.74
N TYR A 15 12.28 -23.87 21.16
CA TYR A 15 10.93 -23.37 21.47
C TYR A 15 10.19 -23.05 20.17
N VAL A 16 9.15 -23.82 19.86
CA VAL A 16 8.18 -23.50 18.81
C VAL A 16 7.09 -22.64 19.44
N LEU A 17 7.22 -21.32 19.34
CA LEU A 17 6.16 -20.36 19.66
C LEU A 17 5.42 -20.02 18.37
N SER A 18 4.37 -20.77 18.06
CA SER A 18 3.40 -20.42 17.02
C SER A 18 2.49 -19.31 17.55
N GLY A 19 2.80 -18.06 17.22
CA GLY A 19 1.79 -17.01 17.18
C GLY A 19 1.28 -16.89 15.75
N ILE A 20 0.00 -17.17 15.53
CA ILE A 20 -0.93 -16.60 14.52
C ILE A 20 -2.23 -17.43 14.53
N SER A 21 -3.36 -16.70 14.54
CA SER A 21 -4.75 -17.08 14.22
C SER A 21 -5.50 -17.89 15.28
N GLU A 22 -6.29 -17.17 16.10
CA GLU A 22 -7.56 -17.68 16.60
C GLU A 22 -8.50 -17.87 15.40
N LEU A 23 -8.76 -19.12 15.05
CA LEU A 23 -9.82 -19.49 14.12
C LEU A 23 -11.16 -19.25 14.81
N ALA A 24 -11.97 -18.32 14.29
CA ALA A 24 -13.37 -18.20 14.68
C ALA A 24 -14.10 -19.52 14.34
N PRO A 25 -14.90 -20.08 15.26
CA PRO A 25 -15.69 -21.27 14.93
C PRO A 25 -16.77 -20.90 13.91
N LEU A 26 -16.74 -21.59 12.76
CA LEU A 26 -17.84 -21.64 11.80
C LEU A 26 -19.06 -22.28 12.47
N GLU A 27 -20.17 -21.56 12.54
CA GLU A 27 -21.46 -22.10 12.96
C GLU A 27 -21.90 -23.22 12.00
N PRO A 28 -22.14 -24.46 12.47
CA PRO A 28 -22.78 -25.48 11.66
C PRO A 28 -24.29 -25.24 11.62
N GLY A 29 -24.82 -25.10 10.41
CA GLY A 29 -26.23 -24.90 10.14
C GLY A 29 -27.15 -25.90 10.85
N TRP A 30 -28.24 -25.36 11.39
CA TRP A 30 -29.36 -26.07 11.99
C TRP A 30 -29.80 -27.28 11.16
N LYS A 31 -29.72 -28.48 11.75
CA LYS A 31 -30.64 -29.58 11.43
C LYS A 31 -31.41 -29.97 12.69
N LYS A 32 -32.73 -29.92 12.57
CA LYS A 32 -33.73 -30.23 13.60
C LYS A 32 -33.76 -31.73 13.88
N GLY A 33 -33.77 -32.09 15.16
CA GLY A 33 -34.43 -33.29 15.68
C GLY A 33 -33.61 -34.59 15.67
N GLY A 34 -32.92 -34.86 16.78
CA GLY A 34 -32.37 -36.17 17.12
C GLY A 34 -31.44 -36.07 18.33
N ALA A 35 -31.64 -36.90 19.36
CA ALA A 35 -30.85 -36.87 20.59
C ALA A 35 -29.34 -36.98 20.28
N ALA A 36 -28.63 -35.88 20.47
CA ALA A 36 -27.27 -35.70 19.99
C ALA A 36 -26.25 -36.34 20.95
N THR A 37 -25.70 -37.49 20.58
CA THR A 37 -24.31 -37.78 20.90
C THR A 37 -23.47 -36.70 20.23
N GLN A 38 -22.94 -35.74 21.00
CA GLN A 38 -22.06 -34.69 20.49
C GLN A 38 -20.86 -35.35 19.78
N THR A 39 -20.91 -35.38 18.45
CA THR A 39 -19.79 -35.79 17.62
C THR A 39 -18.71 -34.72 17.77
N GLN A 40 -17.61 -35.06 18.45
CA GLN A 40 -16.44 -34.20 18.58
C GLN A 40 -15.98 -33.74 17.19
N THR A 41 -15.71 -32.44 17.05
CA THR A 41 -15.19 -31.88 15.81
C THR A 41 -13.82 -32.49 15.46
N HIS A 42 -13.46 -32.51 14.18
CA HIS A 42 -12.15 -33.02 13.74
C HIS A 42 -10.97 -32.28 14.40
N GLN A 43 -11.17 -31.00 14.73
CA GLN A 43 -10.20 -30.19 15.45
C GLN A 43 -10.06 -30.64 16.92
N GLU A 44 -11.17 -30.86 17.62
CA GLU A 44 -11.17 -31.43 18.98
C GLU A 44 -10.49 -32.81 19.01
N GLN A 45 -10.77 -33.68 18.04
CA GLN A 45 -10.08 -34.97 17.96
C GLN A 45 -8.56 -34.85 17.77
N ARG A 46 -8.09 -33.83 17.04
CA ARG A 46 -6.65 -33.55 16.88
C ARG A 46 -6.03 -33.03 18.18
N ASP A 47 -6.71 -32.13 18.87
CA ASP A 47 -6.23 -31.54 20.12
C ASP A 47 -6.23 -32.57 21.26
N LEU A 48 -7.25 -33.43 21.34
CA LEU A 48 -7.28 -34.57 22.26
C LEU A 48 -6.10 -35.53 22.01
N ARG A 49 -5.78 -35.83 20.73
CA ARG A 49 -4.62 -36.65 20.37
C ARG A 49 -3.29 -36.01 20.81
N ARG A 50 -3.14 -34.70 20.65
CA ARG A 50 -1.97 -33.94 21.11
C ARG A 50 -1.83 -33.97 22.63
N LEU A 51 -2.93 -33.73 23.36
CA LEU A 51 -2.94 -33.76 24.82
C LEU A 51 -2.65 -35.16 25.37
N ARG A 52 -3.22 -36.21 24.79
CA ARG A 52 -2.92 -37.61 25.16
C ARG A 52 -1.47 -37.98 24.87
N SER A 53 -0.92 -37.55 23.73
CA SER A 53 0.50 -37.73 23.41
C SER A 53 1.42 -37.01 24.41
N ARG A 54 1.02 -35.83 24.89
CA ARG A 54 1.75 -35.09 25.91
C ARG A 54 1.66 -35.77 27.27
N ALA A 55 0.49 -36.21 27.70
CA ALA A 55 0.30 -36.95 28.96
C ALA A 55 1.17 -38.22 29.01
N ARG A 56 1.23 -39.00 27.92
CA ARG A 56 2.15 -40.15 27.81
C ARG A 56 3.61 -39.78 28.03
N ARG A 57 4.05 -38.63 27.50
CA ARG A 57 5.43 -38.13 27.68
C ARG A 57 5.70 -37.63 29.10
N GLU A 58 4.67 -37.17 29.80
CA GLU A 58 4.73 -36.70 31.18
C GLU A 58 4.48 -37.82 32.20
N GLY A 59 4.37 -39.09 31.77
CA GLY A 59 4.08 -40.22 32.65
C GLY A 59 2.67 -40.24 33.24
N ARG A 60 1.74 -39.47 32.68
CA ARG A 60 0.32 -39.43 33.08
C ARG A 60 -0.50 -40.37 32.20
N ASP A 61 -1.57 -40.95 32.75
CA ASP A 61 -2.47 -41.83 32.01
C ASP A 61 -3.26 -41.05 30.93
N PRO A 62 -3.05 -41.32 29.63
CA PRO A 62 -3.77 -40.66 28.54
C PRO A 62 -5.29 -40.91 28.55
N ALA A 63 -5.78 -41.96 29.22
CA ALA A 63 -7.22 -42.23 29.31
C ALA A 63 -7.96 -41.17 30.16
N THR A 64 -7.27 -40.56 31.12
CA THR A 64 -7.82 -39.52 32.00
C THR A 64 -7.88 -38.13 31.36
N VAL A 65 -7.24 -37.96 30.20
CA VAL A 65 -7.19 -36.68 29.48
C VAL A 65 -8.48 -36.49 28.69
N GLN A 66 -9.32 -35.57 29.16
CA GLN A 66 -10.51 -35.08 28.46
C GLN A 66 -10.29 -33.64 27.99
N LEU A 67 -10.93 -33.26 26.88
CA LEU A 67 -10.97 -31.87 26.46
C LEU A 67 -11.91 -31.12 27.39
N THR A 68 -11.37 -30.16 28.14
CA THR A 68 -12.19 -29.27 28.97
C THR A 68 -13.05 -28.43 28.03
N THR A 69 -14.35 -28.67 28.00
CA THR A 69 -15.26 -27.88 27.17
C THR A 69 -15.35 -26.45 27.72
N PRO A 70 -15.64 -25.43 26.89
CA PRO A 70 -15.87 -24.06 27.36
C PRO A 70 -16.91 -23.98 28.49
N ALA A 71 -17.93 -24.84 28.45
CA ALA A 71 -18.93 -24.98 29.51
C ALA A 71 -18.34 -25.53 30.82
N GLN A 72 -17.43 -26.51 30.76
CA GLN A 72 -16.70 -26.99 31.94
C GLN A 72 -15.70 -25.95 32.47
N VAL A 73 -15.06 -25.17 31.59
CA VAL A 73 -14.20 -24.04 32.01
C VAL A 73 -15.03 -22.96 32.71
N ALA A 74 -16.24 -22.65 32.20
CA ALA A 74 -17.18 -21.73 32.83
C ALA A 74 -17.69 -22.28 34.19
N ALA A 75 -18.00 -23.57 34.27
CA ALA A 75 -18.43 -24.22 35.52
C ALA A 75 -17.30 -24.32 36.57
N LEU A 76 -16.06 -24.58 36.15
CA LEU A 76 -14.88 -24.60 37.03
C LEU A 76 -14.47 -23.17 37.47
N GLY A 77 -14.84 -22.15 36.70
CA GLY A 77 -14.65 -20.73 37.03
C GLY A 77 -15.67 -20.17 38.04
N ALA A 78 -16.78 -20.85 38.28
CA ALA A 78 -17.87 -20.35 39.14
C ALA A 78 -17.65 -20.57 40.66
N GLY A 79 -16.68 -21.41 41.07
CA GLY A 79 -16.55 -21.85 42.46
C GLY A 79 -15.24 -21.50 43.19
N ARG A 80 -14.23 -20.95 42.52
CA ARG A 80 -13.00 -20.49 43.17
C ARG A 80 -12.92 -18.98 43.08
N ALA A 81 -13.19 -18.32 44.19
CA ALA A 81 -12.89 -16.91 44.39
C ALA A 81 -11.45 -16.66 43.96
N ARG A 82 -11.27 -16.01 42.80
CA ARG A 82 -10.00 -15.37 42.46
C ARG A 82 -9.61 -14.54 43.67
N PRO A 83 -8.37 -14.64 44.20
CA PRO A 83 -7.92 -13.71 45.21
C PRO A 83 -8.14 -12.31 44.64
N ARG A 84 -9.07 -11.58 45.26
CA ARG A 84 -9.30 -10.17 44.96
C ARG A 84 -8.01 -9.47 45.37
N LEU A 85 -7.11 -9.26 44.40
CA LEU A 85 -6.06 -8.28 44.58
C LEU A 85 -6.77 -6.95 44.87
N PRO A 86 -6.40 -6.27 45.97
CA PRO A 86 -7.10 -5.08 46.43
C PRO A 86 -7.09 -4.02 45.34
N GLY A 87 -8.25 -3.37 45.18
CA GLY A 87 -8.51 -2.40 44.14
C GLY A 87 -7.47 -1.28 44.12
N GLY A 88 -6.95 -1.05 42.92
CA GLY A 88 -6.10 0.08 42.57
C GLY A 88 -5.89 0.05 41.06
N SER A 89 -6.15 1.18 40.41
CA SER A 89 -6.05 1.46 38.97
C SER A 89 -4.66 1.18 38.37
N SER A 90 -4.22 -0.08 38.34
CA SER A 90 -2.88 -0.48 37.89
C SER A 90 -2.86 -1.59 36.85
N ALA A 91 -4.02 -1.92 36.25
CA ALA A 91 -4.09 -2.84 35.11
C ALA A 91 -3.65 -2.22 33.77
N ALA A 92 -3.47 -0.89 33.72
CA ALA A 92 -2.89 -0.16 32.58
C ALA A 92 -1.34 -0.11 32.61
N LEU A 93 -0.70 -0.56 33.71
CA LEU A 93 0.76 -0.55 33.88
C LEU A 93 1.42 -1.93 33.73
N LEU A 94 0.64 -3.00 33.58
CA LEU A 94 1.15 -4.22 32.96
C LEU A 94 1.19 -3.97 31.44
N GLY A 95 2.16 -3.16 31.04
CA GLY A 95 2.41 -2.75 29.67
C GLY A 95 2.55 -3.92 28.70
N PRO A 96 2.70 -3.64 27.40
CA PRO A 96 2.89 -4.68 26.39
C PRO A 96 3.97 -5.63 26.89
N ARG A 97 3.57 -6.89 27.15
CA ARG A 97 4.46 -7.96 27.60
C ARG A 97 5.79 -7.79 26.87
N LEU A 98 6.88 -7.64 27.62
CA LEU A 98 8.26 -7.61 27.13
C LEU A 98 8.50 -8.87 26.28
N GLN A 99 8.08 -8.84 25.02
CA GLN A 99 8.46 -9.84 24.06
C GLN A 99 9.94 -9.60 23.88
N LEU A 100 10.75 -10.49 24.45
CA LEU A 100 12.19 -10.52 24.23
C LEU A 100 12.42 -10.33 22.73
N ASN A 101 13.20 -9.32 22.39
CA ASN A 101 13.51 -9.03 21.00
C ASN A 101 14.17 -10.29 20.43
N ARG A 102 13.63 -10.84 19.33
CA ARG A 102 14.15 -12.11 18.78
C ARG A 102 15.58 -11.93 18.28
N LEU A 103 16.01 -10.70 18.04
CA LEU A 103 17.38 -10.35 17.71
C LEU A 103 18.35 -10.68 18.86
N ASP A 104 17.92 -10.56 20.11
CA ASP A 104 18.76 -10.83 21.29
C ASP A 104 19.06 -12.33 21.43
N LEU A 105 18.25 -13.18 20.79
CA LEU A 105 18.43 -14.63 20.75
C LEU A 105 19.33 -15.09 19.60
N LEU A 106 19.74 -14.19 18.71
CA LEU A 106 20.63 -14.53 17.60
C LEU A 106 22.07 -14.69 18.13
N PRO A 107 22.80 -15.72 17.68
CA PRO A 107 24.23 -15.82 18.00
C PRO A 107 24.99 -14.62 17.42
N PRO A 108 26.18 -14.27 17.94
CA PRO A 108 27.02 -13.24 17.32
C PRO A 108 27.30 -13.55 15.84
N THR A 109 27.24 -12.53 14.97
CA THR A 109 27.39 -12.69 13.51
C THR A 109 28.67 -13.43 13.11
N ARG A 110 29.80 -13.12 13.75
CA ARG A 110 31.10 -13.78 13.56
C ARG A 110 31.11 -15.29 13.85
N THR A 111 30.15 -15.80 14.65
CA THR A 111 30.05 -17.22 15.01
C THR A 111 28.96 -17.96 14.24
N MET A 112 28.19 -17.27 13.39
CA MET A 112 27.13 -17.91 12.61
C MET A 112 27.73 -18.84 11.54
N ASP A 113 27.13 -20.00 11.35
CA ASP A 113 27.30 -20.81 10.14
C ASP A 113 26.32 -20.34 9.05
N ALA A 114 26.42 -20.93 7.85
CA ALA A 114 25.56 -20.57 6.70
C ALA A 114 24.06 -20.66 7.04
N ALA A 115 23.68 -21.72 7.76
CA ALA A 115 22.31 -21.99 8.14
C ALA A 115 21.78 -20.99 9.18
N ALA A 116 22.59 -20.65 10.19
CA ALA A 116 22.24 -19.62 11.16
C ALA A 116 22.18 -18.24 10.50
N LEU A 117 23.05 -17.95 9.53
CA LEU A 117 23.08 -16.68 8.81
C LEU A 117 21.77 -16.45 8.02
N GLY A 118 21.33 -17.42 7.21
CA GLY A 118 20.08 -17.32 6.46
C GLY A 118 18.87 -17.14 7.38
N ARG A 119 18.79 -17.92 8.48
CA ARG A 119 17.73 -17.76 9.49
C ARG A 119 17.78 -16.42 10.19
N ALA A 120 18.97 -15.95 10.58
CA ALA A 120 19.17 -14.66 11.24
C ALA A 120 18.71 -13.52 10.33
N ALA A 121 19.07 -13.54 9.04
CA ALA A 121 18.60 -12.56 8.06
C ALA A 121 17.07 -12.56 7.94
N SER A 122 16.44 -13.75 7.90
CA SER A 122 14.98 -13.84 7.86
C SER A 122 14.30 -13.36 9.15
N ILE A 123 14.92 -13.53 10.32
CA ILE A 123 14.39 -13.02 11.61
C ILE A 123 14.55 -11.50 11.63
N ALA A 124 15.75 -11.01 11.34
CA ALA A 124 16.08 -9.59 11.26
C ALA A 124 15.14 -8.80 10.35
N ALA A 125 14.77 -9.36 9.19
CA ALA A 125 13.86 -8.73 8.25
C ALA A 125 12.38 -8.69 8.68
N ARG A 126 12.01 -9.38 9.77
CA ARG A 126 10.64 -9.42 10.30
C ARG A 126 10.44 -8.52 11.53
N GLU A 127 11.51 -8.02 12.12
CA GLU A 127 11.42 -7.18 13.30
C GLU A 127 10.84 -5.80 12.95
N PRO A 128 9.76 -5.35 13.62
CA PRO A 128 9.03 -4.13 13.26
C PRO A 128 9.85 -2.87 13.47
N ALA A 129 10.75 -2.85 14.45
CA ALA A 129 11.67 -1.75 14.71
C ALA A 129 12.82 -1.67 13.69
N GLY A 130 12.93 -2.65 12.80
CA GLY A 130 14.10 -2.86 11.95
C GLY A 130 15.28 -3.41 12.74
N ALA A 131 16.07 -4.26 12.10
CA ALA A 131 17.38 -4.63 12.62
C ALA A 131 18.36 -3.47 12.45
N SER A 132 19.28 -3.30 13.40
CA SER A 132 20.28 -2.23 13.35
C SER A 132 21.14 -2.34 12.08
N THR A 133 21.56 -1.20 11.54
CA THR A 133 22.50 -1.14 10.41
C THR A 133 23.79 -1.90 10.70
N LEU A 134 24.25 -1.90 11.95
CA LEU A 134 25.40 -2.69 12.40
C LEU A 134 25.16 -4.21 12.32
N LEU A 135 23.97 -4.69 12.66
CA LEU A 135 23.64 -6.10 12.53
C LEU A 135 23.67 -6.51 11.05
N TRP A 136 23.06 -5.73 10.16
CA TRP A 136 23.08 -6.01 8.72
C TRP A 136 24.49 -5.96 8.13
N ALA A 137 25.32 -5.00 8.53
CA ALA A 137 26.72 -4.95 8.14
C ALA A 137 27.46 -6.22 8.59
N GLY A 138 27.26 -6.65 9.84
CA GLY A 138 27.85 -7.89 10.37
C GLY A 138 27.36 -9.15 9.64
N LEU A 139 26.07 -9.23 9.29
CA LEU A 139 25.52 -10.31 8.47
C LEU A 139 26.13 -10.28 7.06
N GLY A 140 26.31 -9.10 6.47
CA GLY A 140 26.90 -8.92 5.14
C GLY A 140 28.38 -9.33 5.08
N THR A 141 29.19 -8.95 6.07
CA THR A 141 30.59 -9.42 6.20
C THR A 141 30.63 -10.94 6.31
N ARG A 142 29.80 -11.52 7.19
CA ARG A 142 29.76 -12.97 7.37
C ARG A 142 29.26 -13.71 6.13
N ALA A 143 28.33 -13.13 5.37
CA ALA A 143 27.88 -13.69 4.11
C ALA A 143 29.00 -13.79 3.07
N ARG A 144 29.86 -12.77 2.95
CA ARG A 144 31.03 -12.80 2.06
C ARG A 144 32.00 -13.92 2.46
N GLU A 145 32.29 -14.04 3.76
CA GLU A 145 33.17 -15.10 4.30
C GLU A 145 32.62 -16.51 4.01
N LEU A 146 31.30 -16.69 4.13
CA LEU A 146 30.64 -17.98 3.99
C LEU A 146 30.09 -18.26 2.58
N HIS A 147 30.30 -17.38 1.60
CA HIS A 147 29.56 -17.42 0.33
C HIS A 147 29.65 -18.78 -0.40
N SER A 148 30.83 -19.41 -0.38
CA SER A 148 31.08 -20.69 -1.02
C SER A 148 30.36 -21.84 -0.32
N SER A 149 30.03 -21.70 0.96
CA SER A 149 29.33 -22.68 1.79
C SER A 149 27.81 -22.47 1.86
N LEU A 150 27.25 -21.41 1.27
CA LEU A 150 25.82 -21.12 1.32
C LEU A 150 25.02 -22.13 0.48
N ASP A 151 24.19 -22.93 1.14
CA ASP A 151 23.24 -23.84 0.51
C ASP A 151 22.02 -23.09 -0.07
N PRO A 152 21.31 -23.68 -1.06
CA PRO A 152 20.20 -23.00 -1.74
C PRO A 152 19.15 -22.43 -0.79
N GLN A 153 18.81 -23.16 0.27
CA GLN A 153 17.87 -22.70 1.30
C GLN A 153 18.36 -21.44 2.02
N ASP A 154 19.62 -21.43 2.46
CA ASP A 154 20.20 -20.32 3.22
C ASP A 154 20.42 -19.10 2.34
N LEU A 155 20.83 -19.32 1.09
CA LEU A 155 20.96 -18.30 0.07
C LEU A 155 19.62 -17.62 -0.23
N ALA A 156 18.54 -18.40 -0.41
CA ALA A 156 17.19 -17.87 -0.60
C ALA A 156 16.71 -17.05 0.61
N LEU A 157 16.94 -17.54 1.84
CA LEU A 157 16.57 -16.82 3.06
C LEU A 157 17.35 -15.52 3.23
N LEU A 158 18.66 -15.54 2.93
CA LEU A 158 19.53 -14.37 3.01
C LEU A 158 19.13 -13.30 1.99
N ILE A 159 19.06 -13.65 0.71
CA ILE A 159 18.66 -12.72 -0.37
C ILE A 159 17.29 -12.11 -0.06
N LYS A 160 16.30 -12.95 0.31
CA LYS A 160 14.96 -12.45 0.60
C LYS A 160 14.91 -11.61 1.89
N GLY A 161 15.71 -11.95 2.89
CA GLY A 161 15.87 -11.20 4.13
C GLY A 161 16.42 -9.80 3.87
N MET A 162 17.55 -9.71 3.16
CA MET A 162 18.17 -8.42 2.77
C MET A 162 17.19 -7.54 1.99
N ALA A 163 16.57 -8.11 0.95
CA ALA A 163 15.62 -7.38 0.11
C ALA A 163 14.40 -6.88 0.90
N ARG A 164 13.88 -7.68 1.83
CA ARG A 164 12.76 -7.30 2.70
C ARG A 164 13.14 -6.19 3.69
N ALA A 165 14.34 -6.25 4.26
CA ALA A 165 14.87 -5.21 5.12
C ALA A 165 15.33 -3.96 4.36
N GLN A 166 15.25 -3.97 3.02
CA GLN A 166 15.76 -2.92 2.14
C GLN A 166 17.24 -2.62 2.37
N HIS A 167 18.00 -3.60 2.85
CA HIS A 167 19.44 -3.47 3.00
C HIS A 167 20.10 -3.57 1.62
N ARG A 168 20.77 -2.48 1.21
CA ARG A 168 21.39 -2.36 -0.11
C ARG A 168 22.90 -2.50 0.02
N ASP A 169 23.42 -3.64 -0.44
CA ASP A 169 24.84 -3.92 -0.60
C ASP A 169 24.99 -4.52 -2.01
N ALA A 170 25.37 -3.67 -2.97
CA ALA A 170 25.36 -4.04 -4.40
C ALA A 170 26.35 -5.17 -4.70
N GLU A 171 27.58 -5.04 -4.18
CA GLU A 171 28.65 -6.04 -4.31
C GLU A 171 28.21 -7.39 -3.73
N LEU A 172 27.66 -7.40 -2.52
CA LEU A 172 27.16 -8.64 -1.93
C LEU A 172 25.99 -9.22 -2.74
N THR A 173 25.10 -8.37 -3.26
CA THR A 173 23.95 -8.85 -4.04
C THR A 173 24.39 -9.50 -5.35
N GLU A 174 25.38 -8.94 -6.04
CA GLU A 174 26.00 -9.52 -7.25
C GLU A 174 26.66 -10.86 -6.94
N LEU A 175 27.45 -10.93 -5.87
CA LEU A 175 28.09 -12.17 -5.43
C LEU A 175 27.07 -13.27 -5.07
N LEU A 176 25.96 -12.91 -4.41
CA LEU A 176 24.88 -13.84 -4.09
C LEU A 176 24.10 -14.26 -5.34
N LEU A 177 23.94 -13.36 -6.32
CA LEU A 177 23.33 -13.68 -7.62
C LEU A 177 24.16 -14.71 -8.38
N ASP A 178 25.46 -14.49 -8.54
CA ASP A 178 26.37 -15.44 -9.19
C ASP A 178 26.31 -16.81 -8.52
N ARG A 179 26.31 -16.81 -7.18
CA ARG A 179 26.17 -18.04 -6.41
C ARG A 179 24.83 -18.72 -6.65
N ALA A 180 23.73 -17.96 -6.70
CA ALA A 180 22.39 -18.50 -6.95
C ALA A 180 22.30 -19.11 -8.35
N VAL A 181 22.82 -18.42 -9.37
CA VAL A 181 22.87 -18.91 -10.76
C VAL A 181 23.65 -20.23 -10.84
N SER A 182 24.81 -20.32 -10.20
CA SER A 182 25.62 -21.55 -10.17
C SER A 182 24.93 -22.75 -9.48
N ARG A 183 23.86 -22.50 -8.72
CA ARG A 183 23.15 -23.52 -7.94
C ARG A 183 21.67 -23.69 -8.32
N LEU A 184 21.21 -23.12 -9.44
CA LEU A 184 19.80 -23.11 -9.86
C LEU A 184 19.13 -24.50 -9.80
N ALA A 185 19.78 -25.52 -10.34
CA ALA A 185 19.28 -26.89 -10.37
C ALA A 185 19.02 -27.52 -8.97
N TYR A 186 19.61 -26.96 -7.91
CA TYR A 186 19.47 -27.46 -6.54
C TYR A 186 18.40 -26.73 -5.72
N PHE A 187 17.82 -25.64 -6.23
CA PHE A 187 16.70 -24.99 -5.57
C PHE A 187 15.44 -25.84 -5.74
N ASP A 188 14.66 -25.99 -4.67
CA ASP A 188 13.25 -26.37 -4.83
C ASP A 188 12.42 -25.18 -5.34
N SER A 189 11.18 -25.43 -5.74
CA SER A 189 10.27 -24.40 -6.28
C SER A 189 10.08 -23.21 -5.32
N ARG A 190 10.02 -23.48 -4.01
CA ARG A 190 9.84 -22.46 -2.98
C ARG A 190 11.04 -21.54 -2.87
N HIS A 191 12.25 -22.11 -2.79
CA HIS A 191 13.47 -21.34 -2.63
C HIS A 191 13.81 -20.60 -3.92
N LEU A 192 13.51 -21.17 -5.10
CA LEU A 192 13.60 -20.46 -6.38
C LEU A 192 12.68 -19.23 -6.42
N ALA A 193 11.41 -19.38 -6.01
CA ALA A 193 10.47 -18.25 -5.90
C ALA A 193 10.98 -17.16 -4.95
N MET A 194 11.58 -17.56 -3.81
CA MET A 194 12.18 -16.64 -2.85
C MET A 194 13.38 -15.88 -3.41
N VAL A 195 14.28 -16.56 -4.12
CA VAL A 195 15.45 -15.95 -4.78
C VAL A 195 14.97 -14.93 -5.79
N LEU A 196 14.09 -15.31 -6.73
CA LEU A 196 13.55 -14.39 -7.73
C LEU A 196 12.91 -13.17 -7.07
N ALA A 197 12.02 -13.37 -6.11
CA ALA A 197 11.33 -12.27 -5.43
C ALA A 197 12.24 -11.43 -4.55
N GLY A 198 13.39 -11.94 -4.12
CA GLY A 198 14.41 -11.19 -3.40
C GLY A 198 15.23 -10.33 -4.35
N LEU A 199 15.75 -10.91 -5.43
CA LEU A 199 16.57 -10.21 -6.43
C LEU A 199 15.80 -9.10 -7.15
N VAL A 200 14.55 -9.36 -7.55
CA VAL A 200 13.68 -8.32 -8.14
C VAL A 200 13.43 -7.18 -7.15
N GLN A 201 13.25 -7.50 -5.87
CA GLN A 201 13.05 -6.49 -4.82
C GLN A 201 14.33 -5.70 -4.52
N ALA A 202 15.50 -6.32 -4.70
CA ALA A 202 16.80 -5.66 -4.67
C ALA A 202 17.08 -4.80 -5.92
N ARG A 203 16.17 -4.79 -6.91
CA ARG A 203 16.25 -4.03 -8.17
C ARG A 203 17.44 -4.46 -9.04
N ILE A 204 17.75 -5.75 -9.05
CA ILE A 204 18.71 -6.31 -10.01
C ILE A 204 18.18 -6.12 -11.44
N PRO A 205 19.01 -5.65 -12.39
CA PRO A 205 18.64 -5.55 -13.80
C PRO A 205 18.15 -6.90 -14.30
N ALA A 206 17.06 -6.92 -15.07
CA ALA A 206 16.44 -8.20 -15.35
C ALA A 206 17.16 -9.02 -16.43
N GLU A 207 18.08 -8.41 -17.18
CA GLU A 207 19.05 -9.10 -18.03
C GLU A 207 19.86 -10.08 -17.18
N SER A 208 20.31 -9.64 -15.99
CA SER A 208 21.04 -10.48 -15.04
C SER A 208 20.16 -11.56 -14.39
N LEU A 209 18.83 -11.44 -14.49
CA LEU A 209 17.87 -12.43 -14.00
C LEU A 209 17.48 -13.46 -15.05
N ALA A 210 17.94 -13.34 -16.31
CA ALA A 210 17.58 -14.25 -17.39
C ALA A 210 17.79 -15.74 -17.03
N PRO A 211 18.93 -16.18 -16.44
CA PRO A 211 19.11 -17.59 -16.07
C PRO A 211 18.07 -18.09 -15.04
N VAL A 212 17.69 -17.23 -14.09
CA VAL A 212 16.69 -17.55 -13.06
C VAL A 212 15.30 -17.67 -13.69
N LEU A 213 14.98 -16.81 -14.65
CA LEU A 213 13.71 -16.83 -15.38
C LEU A 213 13.61 -18.04 -16.32
N GLU A 214 14.69 -18.45 -16.99
CA GLU A 214 14.71 -19.67 -17.80
C GLU A 214 14.50 -20.92 -16.95
N GLU A 215 15.19 -21.04 -15.81
CA GLU A 215 14.97 -22.13 -14.86
C GLU A 215 13.51 -22.15 -14.35
N LEU A 216 12.95 -20.99 -14.05
CA LEU A 216 11.55 -20.85 -13.64
C LEU A 216 10.58 -21.35 -14.72
N LYS A 217 10.82 -21.01 -16.00
CA LYS A 217 10.00 -21.46 -17.13
C LYS A 217 9.98 -22.98 -17.22
N LEU A 218 11.16 -23.62 -17.13
CA LEU A 218 11.29 -25.08 -17.19
C LEU A 218 10.55 -25.79 -16.05
N ARG A 219 10.43 -25.13 -14.90
CA ARG A 219 9.92 -25.73 -13.65
C ARG A 219 8.58 -25.15 -13.19
N VAL A 220 7.85 -24.48 -14.08
CA VAL A 220 6.58 -23.81 -13.74
C VAL A 220 5.57 -24.79 -13.13
N THR A 221 5.58 -26.06 -13.54
CA THR A 221 4.69 -27.13 -13.05
C THR A 221 5.01 -27.63 -11.64
N GLU A 222 6.20 -27.31 -11.12
CA GLU A 222 6.60 -27.62 -9.75
C GLU A 222 6.07 -26.58 -8.74
N ILE A 223 5.68 -25.40 -9.21
CA ILE A 223 5.19 -24.30 -8.37
C ILE A 223 3.72 -24.53 -8.05
N ARG A 224 3.48 -25.12 -6.87
CA ARG A 224 2.13 -25.51 -6.45
C ARG A 224 1.66 -24.74 -5.22
N GLY A 225 2.55 -24.18 -4.41
CA GLY A 225 2.17 -23.43 -3.22
C GLY A 225 1.46 -22.12 -3.57
N ALA A 226 0.34 -21.81 -2.91
CA ALA A 226 -0.36 -20.53 -3.09
C ALA A 226 0.56 -19.33 -2.83
N ALA A 227 1.37 -19.41 -1.76
CA ALA A 227 2.38 -18.43 -1.43
C ALA A 227 3.55 -18.38 -2.42
N GLU A 228 3.88 -19.49 -3.08
CA GLU A 228 4.93 -19.53 -4.11
C GLU A 228 4.44 -18.85 -5.38
N LEU A 229 3.23 -19.20 -5.84
CA LEU A 229 2.57 -18.59 -6.99
C LEU A 229 2.39 -17.08 -6.78
N SER A 230 1.88 -16.65 -5.62
CA SER A 230 1.71 -15.23 -5.31
C SER A 230 3.05 -14.49 -5.27
N MET A 231 4.10 -15.13 -4.75
CA MET A 231 5.45 -14.55 -4.70
C MET A 231 6.08 -14.40 -6.09
N VAL A 232 5.98 -15.42 -6.94
CA VAL A 232 6.51 -15.38 -8.32
C VAL A 232 5.77 -14.34 -9.14
N LEU A 233 4.43 -14.36 -9.14
CA LEU A 233 3.63 -13.39 -9.90
C LEU A 233 3.86 -11.96 -9.42
N ALA A 234 3.99 -11.74 -8.10
CA ALA A 234 4.36 -10.43 -7.58
C ALA A 234 5.74 -9.98 -8.06
N ALA A 235 6.73 -10.88 -8.13
CA ALA A 235 8.06 -10.58 -8.64
C ALA A 235 8.01 -10.21 -10.14
N LEU A 236 7.36 -11.04 -10.96
CA LEU A 236 7.19 -10.79 -12.39
C LEU A 236 6.47 -9.46 -12.66
N SER A 237 5.44 -9.13 -11.87
CA SER A 237 4.71 -7.87 -12.03
C SER A 237 5.56 -6.62 -11.80
N ARG A 238 6.56 -6.69 -10.92
CA ARG A 238 7.49 -5.58 -10.66
C ARG A 238 8.54 -5.44 -11.75
N LEU A 239 8.92 -6.56 -12.37
CA LEU A 239 9.81 -6.54 -13.53
C LEU A 239 9.11 -5.86 -14.72
N GLY A 240 7.82 -6.13 -14.93
CA GLY A 240 7.03 -5.49 -15.99
C GLY A 240 6.96 -3.96 -15.91
N ASP A 241 6.92 -3.39 -14.69
CA ASP A 241 6.86 -1.94 -14.47
C ASP A 241 8.16 -1.21 -14.89
N GLY A 242 9.29 -1.92 -14.97
CA GLY A 242 10.63 -1.35 -15.19
C GLY A 242 11.08 -1.25 -16.65
N GLY A 243 10.17 -1.30 -17.62
CA GLY A 243 10.52 -1.33 -19.06
C GLY A 243 10.93 -2.71 -19.57
N LEU A 244 11.03 -3.70 -18.69
CA LEU A 244 11.29 -5.09 -19.07
C LEU A 244 10.17 -5.72 -19.88
N ALA A 245 8.98 -5.09 -19.96
CA ALA A 245 7.97 -5.47 -20.94
C ALA A 245 8.57 -5.63 -22.36
N LEU A 246 9.63 -4.89 -22.70
CA LEU A 246 10.39 -5.04 -23.96
C LEU A 246 11.35 -6.25 -23.98
N ALA A 247 12.16 -6.48 -22.94
CA ALA A 247 13.08 -7.64 -22.92
C ALA A 247 12.33 -8.98 -22.80
N LEU A 248 11.15 -8.93 -22.19
CA LEU A 248 10.19 -10.02 -22.09
C LEU A 248 9.22 -10.08 -23.28
N ALA A 249 9.22 -9.09 -24.19
CA ALA A 249 8.32 -9.01 -25.34
C ALA A 249 8.60 -10.08 -26.41
N GLY A 250 9.70 -10.81 -26.32
CA GLY A 250 9.96 -11.95 -27.19
C GLY A 250 9.06 -13.13 -26.85
N GLY A 251 7.73 -13.01 -26.98
CA GLY A 251 6.69 -14.07 -26.89
C GLY A 251 6.57 -14.87 -25.58
N ASP A 252 7.68 -15.14 -24.93
CA ASP A 252 7.89 -16.14 -23.89
C ASP A 252 7.35 -15.73 -22.53
N SER A 253 7.10 -14.45 -22.32
CA SER A 253 6.64 -13.97 -21.02
C SER A 253 5.15 -14.21 -20.86
N GLN A 254 4.41 -14.08 -21.97
CA GLN A 254 3.01 -14.47 -22.00
C GLN A 254 2.87 -15.99 -21.80
N SER A 255 3.80 -16.80 -22.33
CA SER A 255 3.78 -18.25 -22.12
C SER A 255 4.09 -18.61 -20.65
N LEU A 256 5.06 -17.95 -20.01
CA LEU A 256 5.34 -18.13 -18.58
C LEU A 256 4.14 -17.74 -17.71
N VAL A 257 3.55 -16.56 -17.94
CA VAL A 257 2.38 -16.08 -17.18
C VAL A 257 1.17 -16.99 -17.40
N SER A 258 0.94 -17.46 -18.63
CA SER A 258 -0.11 -18.44 -18.94
C SER A 258 0.13 -19.78 -18.24
N GLY A 259 1.39 -20.25 -18.18
CA GLY A 259 1.76 -21.46 -17.44
C GLY A 259 1.48 -21.33 -15.94
N LEU A 260 1.82 -20.18 -15.34
CA LEU A 260 1.50 -19.87 -13.95
C LEU A 260 -0.02 -19.74 -13.71
N ALA A 261 -0.77 -19.17 -14.66
CA ALA A 261 -2.23 -19.08 -14.58
C ALA A 261 -2.90 -20.45 -14.60
N ALA A 262 -2.39 -21.40 -15.40
CA ALA A 262 -2.84 -22.79 -15.35
C ALA A 262 -2.60 -23.42 -13.97
N GLN A 263 -1.46 -23.15 -13.33
CA GLN A 263 -1.19 -23.61 -11.96
C GLN A 263 -2.13 -22.96 -10.93
N VAL A 264 -2.36 -21.65 -11.01
CA VAL A 264 -3.35 -20.96 -10.16
C VAL A 264 -4.72 -21.61 -10.34
N GLN A 265 -5.16 -21.83 -11.57
CA GLN A 265 -6.46 -22.43 -11.87
C GLN A 265 -6.61 -23.85 -11.30
N ALA A 266 -5.60 -24.71 -11.49
CA ALA A 266 -5.59 -26.06 -10.93
C ALA A 266 -5.68 -26.04 -9.40
N ARG A 267 -5.08 -25.03 -8.78
CA ARG A 267 -5.04 -24.87 -7.33
C ARG A 267 -6.31 -24.25 -6.77
N LEU A 268 -6.99 -23.34 -7.48
CA LEU A 268 -8.32 -22.84 -7.10
C LEU A 268 -9.35 -23.97 -6.99
N SER A 269 -9.21 -25.05 -7.78
CA SER A 269 -10.07 -26.23 -7.69
C SER A 269 -9.69 -27.21 -6.58
N ALA A 270 -8.40 -27.30 -6.22
CA ALA A 270 -7.90 -28.31 -5.29
C ALA A 270 -7.79 -27.80 -3.85
N ASP A 271 -7.40 -26.55 -3.66
CA ASP A 271 -7.04 -25.96 -2.36
C ASP A 271 -7.74 -24.64 -2.10
N ARG A 272 -7.84 -24.30 -0.82
CA ARG A 272 -8.32 -22.99 -0.39
C ARG A 272 -7.18 -21.98 -0.47
N PHE A 273 -7.16 -21.19 -1.54
CA PHE A 273 -6.41 -19.94 -1.53
C PHE A 273 -7.00 -19.00 -0.49
N HIS A 274 -6.12 -18.37 0.28
CA HIS A 274 -6.51 -17.28 1.14
C HIS A 274 -6.66 -15.99 0.31
N VAL A 275 -7.59 -15.12 0.69
CA VAL A 275 -7.85 -13.84 0.00
C VAL A 275 -6.60 -12.99 -0.20
N ARG A 276 -5.66 -13.05 0.76
CA ARG A 276 -4.36 -12.40 0.69
C ARG A 276 -3.53 -12.81 -0.53
N ASP A 277 -3.44 -14.10 -0.81
CA ASP A 277 -2.69 -14.59 -1.98
C ASP A 277 -3.43 -14.24 -3.26
N LEU A 278 -4.76 -14.35 -3.28
CA LEU A 278 -5.59 -14.00 -4.44
C LEU A 278 -5.51 -12.51 -4.80
N ALA A 279 -5.48 -11.63 -3.80
CA ALA A 279 -5.32 -10.19 -4.02
C ALA A 279 -3.97 -9.88 -4.69
N VAL A 280 -2.90 -10.55 -4.26
CA VAL A 280 -1.57 -10.42 -4.86
C VAL A 280 -1.56 -10.96 -6.29
N VAL A 281 -2.13 -12.15 -6.52
CA VAL A 281 -2.24 -12.76 -7.86
C VAL A 281 -3.03 -11.87 -8.81
N ALA A 282 -4.22 -11.42 -8.40
CA ALA A 282 -5.10 -10.58 -9.22
C ALA A 282 -4.44 -9.22 -9.54
N SER A 283 -3.76 -8.61 -8.55
CA SER A 283 -3.02 -7.37 -8.76
C SER A 283 -1.83 -7.56 -9.71
N ALA A 284 -1.09 -8.67 -9.58
CA ALA A 284 0.02 -9.01 -10.46
C ALA A 284 -0.46 -9.18 -11.91
N TYR A 285 -1.55 -9.92 -12.13
CA TYR A 285 -2.16 -10.06 -13.46
C TYR A 285 -2.58 -8.74 -14.09
N CYS A 286 -3.08 -7.79 -13.30
CA CYS A 286 -3.41 -6.47 -13.82
C CYS A 286 -2.20 -5.66 -14.28
N ARG A 287 -1.05 -5.84 -13.65
CA ARG A 287 0.21 -5.19 -14.08
C ARG A 287 0.82 -5.89 -15.28
N LEU A 288 0.73 -7.22 -15.31
CA LEU A 288 1.17 -8.07 -16.41
C LEU A 288 0.20 -8.08 -17.60
N ASN A 289 -0.89 -7.32 -17.54
CA ASN A 289 -1.97 -7.29 -18.53
C ASN A 289 -2.58 -8.67 -18.87
N PHE A 290 -2.56 -9.62 -17.93
CA PHE A 290 -3.19 -10.92 -18.04
C PHE A 290 -4.63 -10.86 -17.50
N LEU A 291 -5.55 -10.31 -18.29
CA LEU A 291 -6.91 -9.98 -17.86
C LEU A 291 -7.97 -10.96 -18.37
N GLU A 292 -7.68 -12.27 -18.40
CA GLU A 292 -8.64 -13.26 -18.88
C GLU A 292 -9.90 -13.30 -17.97
N PRO A 293 -11.10 -12.94 -18.48
CA PRO A 293 -12.29 -12.75 -17.63
C PRO A 293 -12.74 -14.03 -16.91
N ARG A 294 -12.63 -15.20 -17.57
CA ARG A 294 -13.02 -16.49 -16.97
C ARG A 294 -12.12 -16.86 -15.80
N HIS A 295 -10.81 -16.72 -15.98
CA HIS A 295 -9.85 -16.98 -14.92
C HIS A 295 -10.03 -16.02 -13.74
N MET A 296 -10.24 -14.72 -14.02
CA MET A 296 -10.51 -13.76 -12.96
C MET A 296 -11.85 -14.02 -12.25
N ALA A 297 -12.88 -14.50 -12.94
CA ALA A 297 -14.14 -14.88 -12.31
C ALA A 297 -13.96 -15.99 -11.26
N HIS A 298 -13.09 -16.98 -11.53
CA HIS A 298 -12.75 -17.99 -10.55
C HIS A 298 -11.98 -17.41 -9.36
N ILE A 299 -11.01 -16.51 -9.59
CA ILE A 299 -10.29 -15.82 -8.52
C ILE A 299 -11.26 -15.04 -7.64
N VAL A 300 -12.17 -14.26 -8.23
CA VAL A 300 -13.19 -13.48 -7.53
C VAL A 300 -14.13 -14.39 -6.74
N GLY A 301 -14.64 -15.46 -7.36
CA GLY A 301 -15.50 -16.44 -6.70
C GLY A 301 -14.81 -17.10 -5.50
N SER A 302 -13.54 -17.50 -5.64
CA SER A 302 -12.76 -18.10 -4.55
C SER A 302 -12.41 -17.10 -3.44
N ALA A 303 -12.14 -15.83 -3.79
CA ALA A 303 -11.80 -14.80 -2.81
C ALA A 303 -12.96 -14.50 -1.84
N ARG A 304 -14.21 -14.61 -2.30
CA ARG A 304 -15.41 -14.35 -1.48
C ARG A 304 -15.49 -15.23 -0.24
N PHE A 305 -14.98 -16.47 -0.28
CA PHE A 305 -15.00 -17.38 0.87
C PHE A 305 -14.13 -16.92 2.05
N SER A 306 -13.10 -16.11 1.80
CA SER A 306 -12.19 -15.59 2.85
C SER A 306 -12.11 -14.06 2.84
N LEU A 307 -13.04 -13.38 2.16
CA LEU A 307 -13.02 -11.93 1.96
C LEU A 307 -13.08 -11.13 3.28
N HIS A 308 -13.78 -11.67 4.29
CA HIS A 308 -13.87 -11.07 5.62
C HIS A 308 -12.50 -10.94 6.33
N GLU A 309 -11.55 -11.83 6.01
CA GLU A 309 -10.19 -11.84 6.55
C GLU A 309 -9.28 -10.82 5.83
N ALA A 310 -9.72 -10.26 4.70
CA ALA A 310 -8.90 -9.39 3.85
C ALA A 310 -8.58 -8.05 4.54
N THR A 311 -7.34 -7.60 4.45
CA THR A 311 -6.98 -6.22 4.82
C THR A 311 -7.59 -5.20 3.84
N PRO A 312 -7.75 -3.92 4.21
CA PRO A 312 -8.22 -2.87 3.31
C PRO A 312 -7.44 -2.80 1.99
N ARG A 313 -6.12 -3.02 2.06
CA ARG A 313 -5.24 -3.10 0.90
C ARG A 313 -5.57 -4.27 -0.02
N GLU A 314 -5.81 -5.46 0.53
CA GLU A 314 -6.19 -6.65 -0.24
C GLU A 314 -7.55 -6.48 -0.91
N LEU A 315 -8.53 -5.90 -0.21
CA LEU A 315 -9.84 -5.54 -0.78
C LEU A 315 -9.68 -4.58 -1.97
N SER A 316 -8.89 -3.52 -1.79
CA SER A 316 -8.62 -2.52 -2.83
C SER A 316 -7.97 -3.14 -4.07
N GLN A 317 -7.00 -4.05 -3.88
CA GLN A 317 -6.34 -4.76 -4.97
C GLN A 317 -7.30 -5.65 -5.76
N LEU A 318 -8.15 -6.42 -5.08
CA LEU A 318 -9.15 -7.28 -5.71
C LEU A 318 -10.18 -6.46 -6.49
N VAL A 319 -10.68 -5.37 -5.91
CA VAL A 319 -11.67 -4.49 -6.54
C VAL A 319 -11.11 -3.87 -7.81
N VAL A 320 -9.89 -3.31 -7.75
CA VAL A 320 -9.22 -2.78 -8.95
C VAL A 320 -9.06 -3.88 -9.99
N ALA A 321 -8.63 -5.08 -9.60
CA ALA A 321 -8.39 -6.16 -10.53
C ALA A 321 -9.66 -6.68 -11.22
N ALA A 322 -10.72 -6.90 -10.45
CA ALA A 322 -12.02 -7.29 -10.97
C ALA A 322 -12.58 -6.21 -11.90
N SER A 323 -12.47 -4.93 -11.55
CA SER A 323 -12.98 -3.85 -12.41
C SER A 323 -12.30 -3.73 -13.77
N ARG A 324 -11.01 -4.12 -13.86
CA ARG A 324 -10.22 -4.05 -15.09
C ARG A 324 -10.53 -5.22 -16.02
N SER A 325 -10.73 -6.41 -15.46
CA SER A 325 -11.03 -7.64 -16.20
C SER A 325 -12.53 -7.87 -16.44
N ARG A 326 -13.39 -7.22 -15.66
CA ARG A 326 -14.86 -7.31 -15.68
C ARG A 326 -15.39 -8.77 -15.68
N PRO A 327 -14.93 -9.64 -14.77
CA PRO A 327 -15.45 -10.98 -14.66
C PRO A 327 -16.91 -10.98 -14.16
N SER A 328 -17.61 -12.10 -14.37
CA SER A 328 -18.86 -12.37 -13.68
C SER A 328 -18.67 -12.32 -12.17
N GLY A 329 -19.59 -11.69 -11.43
CA GLY A 329 -19.48 -11.55 -9.97
C GLY A 329 -18.78 -10.28 -9.48
N THR A 330 -18.38 -9.37 -10.39
CA THR A 330 -17.66 -8.13 -10.01
C THR A 330 -18.51 -7.21 -9.14
N GLU A 331 -19.81 -7.10 -9.43
CA GLU A 331 -20.74 -6.23 -8.70
C GLU A 331 -20.96 -6.74 -7.27
N GLU A 332 -21.17 -8.04 -7.12
CA GLU A 332 -21.31 -8.69 -5.82
C GLU A 332 -20.02 -8.55 -4.99
N LEU A 333 -18.85 -8.78 -5.62
CA LEU A 333 -17.57 -8.57 -4.95
C LEU A 333 -17.41 -7.11 -4.51
N LEU A 334 -17.74 -6.14 -5.37
CA LEU A 334 -17.61 -4.72 -5.06
C LEU A 334 -18.48 -4.34 -3.87
N ALA A 335 -19.74 -4.77 -3.85
CA ALA A 335 -20.67 -4.49 -2.76
C ALA A 335 -20.18 -5.11 -1.43
N GLU A 336 -19.76 -6.37 -1.45
CA GLU A 336 -19.23 -7.07 -0.26
C GLU A 336 -17.93 -6.44 0.24
N ALA A 337 -16.99 -6.17 -0.67
CA ALA A 337 -15.71 -5.54 -0.35
C ALA A 337 -15.90 -4.12 0.19
N ALA A 338 -16.85 -3.36 -0.36
CA ALA A 338 -17.14 -2.01 0.10
C ALA A 338 -17.66 -2.01 1.55
N LYS A 339 -18.61 -2.91 1.85
CA LYS A 339 -19.16 -3.09 3.20
C LYS A 339 -18.07 -3.49 4.21
N LEU A 340 -17.20 -4.44 3.84
CA LEU A 340 -16.10 -4.89 4.69
C LEU A 340 -15.04 -3.80 4.88
N ALA A 341 -14.72 -3.04 3.83
CA ALA A 341 -13.80 -1.91 3.93
C ALA A 341 -14.39 -0.83 4.85
N ALA A 342 -15.68 -0.53 4.76
CA ALA A 342 -16.34 0.48 5.60
C ALA A 342 -16.22 0.15 7.09
N GLN A 343 -16.34 -1.12 7.46
CA GLN A 343 -16.13 -1.58 8.85
C GLN A 343 -14.68 -1.40 9.34
N LYS A 344 -13.72 -1.31 8.41
CA LYS A 344 -12.29 -1.19 8.72
C LYS A 344 -11.78 0.25 8.65
N VAL A 345 -12.57 1.21 8.15
CA VAL A 345 -12.19 2.62 7.96
C VAL A 345 -11.56 3.24 9.22
N PRO A 346 -12.12 3.10 10.44
CA PRO A 346 -11.55 3.70 11.65
C PRO A 346 -10.16 3.18 12.04
N PHE A 347 -9.73 2.06 11.45
CA PHE A 347 -8.45 1.41 11.71
C PHE A 347 -7.49 1.49 10.53
N MET A 348 -7.87 2.17 9.44
CA MET A 348 -7.04 2.28 8.25
C MET A 348 -5.90 3.27 8.48
N LEU A 349 -4.72 2.91 7.98
CA LEU A 349 -3.62 3.87 7.88
C LEU A 349 -3.93 4.92 6.79
N PRO A 350 -3.33 6.13 6.84
CA PRO A 350 -3.51 7.16 5.80
C PRO A 350 -3.27 6.64 4.37
N THR A 351 -2.23 5.82 4.20
CA THR A 351 -1.93 5.17 2.91
C THR A 351 -3.02 4.19 2.45
N GLU A 352 -3.71 3.53 3.38
CA GLU A 352 -4.82 2.62 3.09
C GLU A 352 -6.11 3.36 2.77
N LEU A 353 -6.37 4.49 3.44
CA LEU A 353 -7.49 5.40 3.11
C LEU A 353 -7.37 5.89 1.65
N GLY A 354 -6.19 6.38 1.26
CA GLY A 354 -5.93 6.83 -0.11
C GLY A 354 -6.06 5.69 -1.15
N ALA A 355 -5.50 4.52 -0.86
CA ALA A 355 -5.59 3.35 -1.75
C ALA A 355 -7.03 2.83 -1.91
N THR A 356 -7.79 2.82 -0.81
CA THR A 356 -9.20 2.42 -0.79
C THR A 356 -10.04 3.42 -1.58
N ALA A 357 -9.85 4.72 -1.34
CA ALA A 357 -10.57 5.74 -2.10
C ALA A 357 -10.29 5.60 -3.60
N TYR A 358 -9.02 5.51 -4.00
CA TYR A 358 -8.64 5.31 -5.40
C TYR A 358 -9.31 4.07 -5.99
N ALA A 359 -9.23 2.93 -5.32
CA ALA A 359 -9.81 1.68 -5.80
C ALA A 359 -11.32 1.82 -6.01
N PHE A 360 -12.07 2.13 -4.97
CA PHE A 360 -13.54 2.15 -5.05
C PHE A 360 -14.07 3.31 -5.89
N GLY A 361 -13.43 4.48 -5.87
CA GLY A 361 -13.77 5.62 -6.71
C GLY A 361 -13.59 5.34 -8.20
N GLN A 362 -12.53 4.62 -8.58
CA GLN A 362 -12.26 4.25 -9.97
C GLN A 362 -13.28 3.25 -10.52
N VAL A 363 -13.57 2.23 -9.71
CA VAL A 363 -14.41 1.10 -10.11
C VAL A 363 -15.86 1.51 -10.22
N ALA A 364 -16.38 2.15 -9.16
CA ALA A 364 -17.78 2.48 -9.09
C ALA A 364 -18.17 3.40 -10.27
N GLY A 365 -17.28 4.34 -10.67
CA GLY A 365 -17.60 5.32 -11.72
C GLY A 365 -17.78 4.71 -13.11
N ARG A 366 -17.45 3.43 -13.30
CA ARG A 366 -17.75 2.70 -14.53
C ARG A 366 -19.19 2.16 -14.55
N PHE A 367 -19.77 1.88 -13.39
CA PHE A 367 -21.14 1.38 -13.27
C PHE A 367 -22.18 2.49 -13.50
N LEU A 368 -21.90 3.72 -13.06
CA LEU A 368 -22.81 4.86 -13.28
C LEU A 368 -22.88 5.32 -14.74
N VAL A 369 -21.77 5.23 -15.49
CA VAL A 369 -21.71 5.69 -16.89
C VAL A 369 -22.19 4.59 -17.86
N GLY A 370 -22.04 3.32 -17.48
CA GLY A 370 -22.38 2.17 -18.32
C GLY A 370 -23.87 1.90 -18.53
N GLY A 371 -24.77 2.57 -17.80
CA GLY A 371 -26.22 2.40 -17.95
C GLY A 371 -26.84 3.05 -19.20
N GLY A 372 -26.08 3.84 -19.98
CA GLY A 372 -26.64 4.57 -21.13
C GLY A 372 -25.76 4.62 -22.38
N GLY A 373 -24.61 3.96 -22.39
CA GLY A 373 -23.64 4.05 -23.48
C GLY A 373 -22.88 2.75 -23.64
N LEU A 374 -23.54 1.72 -24.16
CA LEU A 374 -22.82 0.78 -25.01
C LEU A 374 -22.20 1.63 -26.13
N GLU A 375 -20.89 1.80 -26.11
CA GLU A 375 -20.14 2.03 -27.34
C GLU A 375 -20.74 1.07 -28.37
N PRO A 376 -21.30 1.59 -29.49
CA PRO A 376 -21.89 0.72 -30.49
C PRO A 376 -20.79 -0.24 -30.89
N SER A 377 -20.96 -1.53 -30.57
CA SER A 377 -20.11 -2.56 -31.14
C SER A 377 -20.43 -2.55 -32.64
N GLU A 378 -19.69 -1.75 -33.40
CA GLU A 378 -19.65 -1.76 -34.85
C GLU A 378 -19.28 -3.19 -35.26
N GLY A 379 -20.28 -4.04 -35.51
CA GLY A 379 -20.02 -5.42 -35.92
C GLY A 379 -21.13 -6.44 -35.75
N LEU A 380 -22.23 -6.15 -35.04
CA LEU A 380 -23.38 -7.08 -34.97
C LEU A 380 -24.54 -6.58 -35.83
N ALA A 381 -24.32 -6.63 -37.14
CA ALA A 381 -25.39 -6.65 -38.12
C ALA A 381 -26.23 -7.92 -37.92
N GLU A 382 -27.55 -7.74 -37.91
CA GLU A 382 -28.58 -8.77 -38.07
C GLU A 382 -28.65 -9.86 -36.97
N ARG A 383 -29.15 -9.49 -35.79
CA ARG A 383 -29.85 -10.48 -34.95
C ARG A 383 -31.27 -10.66 -35.48
N PRO A 384 -31.68 -11.87 -35.90
CA PRO A 384 -33.03 -12.12 -36.39
C PRO A 384 -34.05 -11.92 -35.28
N HIS A 385 -35.19 -11.31 -35.63
CA HIS A 385 -36.33 -11.05 -34.76
C HIS A 385 -36.97 -12.35 -34.26
N GLY A 386 -36.35 -12.97 -33.25
CA GLY A 386 -36.98 -14.02 -32.45
C GLY A 386 -37.80 -13.39 -31.32
N SER A 387 -39.12 -13.44 -31.44
CA SER A 387 -40.08 -13.02 -30.42
C SER A 387 -40.02 -13.95 -29.20
N GLY A 388 -39.07 -13.73 -28.28
CA GLY A 388 -38.92 -14.48 -27.05
C GLY A 388 -38.88 -13.56 -25.84
N THR A 389 -39.91 -13.61 -25.00
CA THR A 389 -40.07 -12.86 -23.74
C THR A 389 -39.11 -13.26 -22.62
N GLU A 390 -38.19 -14.21 -22.84
CA GLU A 390 -37.29 -14.75 -21.80
C GLU A 390 -36.10 -13.82 -21.44
N GLY A 391 -35.85 -12.74 -22.21
CA GLY A 391 -34.68 -11.87 -21.98
C GLY A 391 -34.88 -10.71 -21.00
N GLN A 392 -36.10 -10.42 -20.54
CA GLN A 392 -36.38 -9.20 -19.78
C GLN A 392 -36.09 -9.33 -18.27
N GLY A 393 -36.01 -10.55 -17.73
CA GLY A 393 -35.70 -10.80 -16.31
C GLY A 393 -34.24 -10.52 -15.94
N ASP A 394 -33.30 -11.00 -16.75
CA ASP A 394 -31.85 -10.91 -16.47
C ASP A 394 -31.31 -9.48 -16.49
N PHE A 395 -31.95 -8.58 -17.25
CA PHE A 395 -31.54 -7.19 -17.34
C PHE A 395 -31.81 -6.43 -16.03
N ASN A 396 -33.03 -6.58 -15.48
CA ASN A 396 -33.42 -5.91 -14.23
C ASN A 396 -32.58 -6.38 -13.03
N GLU A 397 -32.17 -7.65 -12.98
CA GLU A 397 -31.34 -8.16 -11.88
C GLU A 397 -29.93 -7.56 -11.91
N ARG A 398 -29.34 -7.35 -13.10
CA ARG A 398 -28.01 -6.73 -13.24
C ARG A 398 -28.03 -5.26 -12.88
N GLU A 399 -29.06 -4.51 -13.28
CA GLU A 399 -29.18 -3.10 -12.91
C GLU A 399 -29.29 -2.92 -11.38
N ASP A 400 -30.06 -3.77 -10.71
CA ASP A 400 -30.20 -3.74 -9.25
C ASP A 400 -28.87 -4.04 -8.53
N LYS A 401 -28.11 -5.03 -9.01
CA LYS A 401 -26.78 -5.36 -8.45
C LYS A 401 -25.76 -4.25 -8.66
N SER A 402 -25.71 -3.68 -9.86
CA SER A 402 -24.87 -2.52 -10.19
C SER A 402 -25.19 -1.32 -9.28
N LEU A 403 -26.48 -1.03 -9.08
CA LEU A 403 -26.94 0.06 -8.22
C LEU A 403 -26.54 -0.17 -6.76
N LYS A 404 -26.75 -1.39 -6.23
CA LYS A 404 -26.34 -1.75 -4.86
C LYS A 404 -24.83 -1.60 -4.66
N ALA A 405 -24.03 -2.04 -5.63
CA ALA A 405 -22.58 -1.93 -5.57
C ALA A 405 -22.12 -0.46 -5.62
N ALA A 406 -22.76 0.37 -6.45
CA ALA A 406 -22.51 1.81 -6.52
C ALA A 406 -22.85 2.53 -5.21
N VAL A 407 -24.00 2.23 -4.60
CA VAL A 407 -24.41 2.80 -3.30
C VAL A 407 -23.43 2.42 -2.20
N ALA A 408 -23.06 1.14 -2.10
CA ALA A 408 -22.09 0.67 -1.11
C ALA A 408 -20.71 1.35 -1.26
N ALA A 409 -20.24 1.54 -2.50
CA ALA A 409 -19.00 2.27 -2.77
C ALA A 409 -19.10 3.75 -2.38
N ALA A 410 -20.23 4.41 -2.65
CA ALA A 410 -20.46 5.81 -2.27
C ALA A 410 -20.45 6.01 -0.75
N GLU A 411 -21.10 5.09 -0.01
CA GLU A 411 -21.09 5.10 1.46
C GLU A 411 -19.67 4.90 2.02
N LEU A 412 -18.91 3.95 1.47
CA LEU A 412 -17.51 3.75 1.82
C LEU A 412 -16.68 5.01 1.57
N LEU A 413 -16.80 5.63 0.39
CA LEU A 413 -16.03 6.82 0.04
C LEU A 413 -16.33 8.00 0.98
N ARG A 414 -17.60 8.15 1.40
CA ARG A 414 -17.97 9.15 2.42
C ARG A 414 -17.30 8.84 3.76
N ALA A 415 -17.34 7.59 4.22
CA ALA A 415 -16.68 7.19 5.46
C ALA A 415 -15.16 7.42 5.40
N VAL A 416 -14.52 7.09 4.27
CA VAL A 416 -13.08 7.32 4.03
C VAL A 416 -12.76 8.82 4.06
N ALA A 417 -13.56 9.67 3.41
CA ALA A 417 -13.35 11.11 3.42
C ALA A 417 -13.49 11.71 4.83
N GLN A 418 -14.50 11.29 5.57
CA GLN A 418 -14.73 11.71 6.95
C GLN A 418 -13.54 11.31 7.85
N GLU A 419 -13.11 10.05 7.81
CA GLU A 419 -11.98 9.56 8.60
C GLU A 419 -10.64 10.22 8.20
N ALA A 420 -10.44 10.45 6.90
CA ALA A 420 -9.26 11.15 6.38
C ALA A 420 -9.22 12.63 6.80
N SER A 421 -10.37 13.27 6.94
CA SER A 421 -10.51 14.65 7.38
C SER A 421 -10.34 14.83 8.89
N SER A 422 -10.32 13.74 9.66
CA SER A 422 -10.07 13.79 11.11
C SER A 422 -8.73 14.47 11.40
N SER A 423 -8.64 15.19 12.51
CA SER A 423 -7.41 15.92 12.87
C SER A 423 -6.19 15.00 13.00
N ALA A 424 -6.40 13.75 13.41
CA ALA A 424 -5.33 12.76 13.55
C ALA A 424 -4.77 12.30 12.19
N ASN A 425 -5.64 11.99 11.22
CA ASN A 425 -5.20 11.44 9.94
C ASN A 425 -4.79 12.50 8.93
N SER A 426 -5.48 13.65 8.92
CA SER A 426 -5.21 14.72 7.95
C SER A 426 -3.78 15.24 8.01
N ALA A 427 -3.16 15.26 9.20
CA ALA A 427 -1.75 15.63 9.38
C ALA A 427 -0.76 14.58 8.82
N CYS A 428 -1.17 13.33 8.65
CA CYS A 428 -0.31 12.24 8.19
C CYS A 428 -0.54 11.86 6.71
N LEU A 429 -1.59 12.37 6.07
CA LEU A 429 -1.88 12.11 4.67
C LEU A 429 -0.85 12.78 3.76
N GLN A 430 -0.33 12.01 2.81
CA GLN A 430 0.51 12.54 1.74
C GLN A 430 -0.35 13.19 0.64
N PRO A 431 0.17 14.15 -0.13
CA PRO A 431 -0.57 14.81 -1.21
C PRO A 431 -1.23 13.84 -2.21
N ARG A 432 -0.57 12.70 -2.50
CA ARG A 432 -1.11 11.64 -3.36
C ARG A 432 -2.35 10.95 -2.80
N GLU A 433 -2.41 10.79 -1.48
CA GLU A 433 -3.53 10.14 -0.80
C GLU A 433 -4.73 11.11 -0.76
N CYS A 434 -4.48 12.39 -0.47
CA CYS A 434 -5.49 13.44 -0.60
C CYS A 434 -6.04 13.52 -2.02
N ALA A 435 -5.17 13.47 -3.04
CA ALA A 435 -5.58 13.48 -4.45
C ALA A 435 -6.50 12.31 -4.77
N ALA A 436 -6.13 11.11 -4.34
CA ALA A 436 -6.95 9.92 -4.55
C ALA A 436 -8.34 10.05 -3.90
N ILE A 437 -8.41 10.57 -2.68
CA ILE A 437 -9.67 10.78 -1.95
C ILE A 437 -10.52 11.83 -2.66
N LEU A 438 -9.97 13.02 -2.89
CA LEU A 438 -10.69 14.14 -3.51
C LEU A 438 -11.16 13.81 -4.93
N GLN A 439 -10.31 13.17 -5.75
CA GLN A 439 -10.71 12.74 -7.10
C GLN A 439 -11.85 11.72 -7.06
N SER A 440 -11.83 10.81 -6.10
CA SER A 440 -12.87 9.80 -5.94
C SER A 440 -14.19 10.45 -5.51
N CYS A 441 -14.14 11.37 -4.54
CA CYS A 441 -15.33 12.14 -4.14
C CYS A 441 -15.87 13.01 -5.28
N ALA A 442 -14.99 13.69 -6.02
CA ALA A 442 -15.35 14.55 -7.15
C ALA A 442 -16.02 13.78 -8.29
N ARG A 443 -15.47 12.60 -8.61
CA ARG A 443 -16.05 11.71 -9.62
C ARG A 443 -17.46 11.25 -9.26
N TRP A 444 -17.71 11.10 -7.96
CA TRP A 444 -18.98 10.66 -7.41
C TRP A 444 -19.93 11.79 -7.02
N ARG A 445 -19.49 13.05 -7.14
CA ARG A 445 -20.20 14.23 -6.64
C ARG A 445 -20.71 14.02 -5.21
N LEU A 446 -19.89 13.41 -4.36
CA LEU A 446 -20.29 13.13 -2.98
C LEU A 446 -20.43 14.46 -2.24
N PRO A 447 -21.56 14.69 -1.54
CA PRO A 447 -21.69 15.85 -0.68
C PRO A 447 -20.74 15.68 0.49
N LEU A 448 -19.69 16.51 0.52
CA LEU A 448 -18.75 16.60 1.64
C LEU A 448 -19.00 17.92 2.38
N PRO A 449 -19.03 17.91 3.73
CA PRO A 449 -19.05 19.13 4.51
C PRO A 449 -17.85 20.03 4.16
N ALA A 450 -18.08 21.34 4.18
CA ALA A 450 -17.04 22.33 3.87
C ALA A 450 -15.80 22.20 4.76
N SER A 451 -15.99 21.82 6.03
CA SER A 451 -14.92 21.56 6.98
C SER A 451 -14.02 20.39 6.58
N GLU A 452 -14.61 19.30 6.07
CA GLU A 452 -13.86 18.12 5.61
C GLU A 452 -13.06 18.44 4.35
N LEU A 453 -13.69 19.14 3.40
CA LEU A 453 -13.01 19.64 2.20
C LEU A 453 -11.83 20.54 2.58
N ALA A 454 -12.03 21.50 3.48
CA ALA A 454 -10.95 22.38 3.93
C ALA A 454 -9.80 21.59 4.59
N ALA A 455 -10.10 20.57 5.41
CA ALA A 455 -9.09 19.74 6.04
C ALA A 455 -8.27 18.92 5.05
N LEU A 456 -8.93 18.22 4.11
CA LEU A 456 -8.25 17.44 3.07
C LEU A 456 -7.42 18.33 2.13
N SER A 457 -7.92 19.52 1.85
CA SER A 457 -7.23 20.45 0.97
C SER A 457 -5.99 21.04 1.66
N ARG A 458 -6.07 21.40 2.95
CA ARG A 458 -4.89 21.74 3.76
C ARG A 458 -3.86 20.62 3.74
N ALA A 459 -4.29 19.37 3.98
CA ALA A 459 -3.40 18.22 3.97
C ALA A 459 -2.72 18.00 2.60
N ALA A 460 -3.45 18.23 1.50
CA ALA A 460 -2.91 18.12 0.15
C ALA A 460 -1.78 19.13 -0.13
N VAL A 461 -1.77 20.27 0.56
CA VAL A 461 -0.87 21.39 0.31
C VAL A 461 0.17 21.60 1.43
N ALA A 462 -0.04 21.01 2.61
CA ALA A 462 0.91 21.05 3.72
C ALA A 462 2.13 20.14 3.52
N GLY A 463 2.05 19.14 2.64
CA GLY A 463 3.18 18.24 2.37
C GLY A 463 4.32 18.93 1.61
N SER A 464 5.57 18.57 1.91
CA SER A 464 6.69 19.01 1.06
C SER A 464 6.58 18.37 -0.31
N PHE A 465 6.53 19.17 -1.38
CA PHE A 465 6.57 18.67 -2.75
C PHE A 465 8.01 18.29 -3.14
N ALA A 466 8.50 17.19 -2.59
CA ALA A 466 9.85 16.69 -2.82
C ALA A 466 10.03 16.11 -4.24
N SER A 467 8.93 15.82 -4.94
CA SER A 467 8.94 15.22 -6.28
C SER A 467 7.91 15.79 -7.25
N ARG A 468 8.21 15.73 -8.56
CA ARG A 468 7.26 16.06 -9.66
C ARG A 468 5.94 15.30 -9.52
N SER A 469 5.98 14.05 -9.08
CA SER A 469 4.78 13.24 -8.86
C SER A 469 3.87 13.79 -7.76
N GLU A 470 4.44 14.34 -6.68
CA GLU A 470 3.66 14.94 -5.60
C GLU A 470 3.02 16.26 -6.04
N LEU A 471 3.74 17.07 -6.82
CA LEU A 471 3.19 18.29 -7.39
C LEU A 471 2.03 18.01 -8.37
N LEU A 472 2.19 17.01 -9.24
CA LEU A 472 1.11 16.56 -10.12
C LEU A 472 -0.08 16.01 -9.31
N ALA A 473 0.17 15.34 -8.19
CA ALA A 473 -0.89 14.89 -7.29
C ALA A 473 -1.62 16.07 -6.63
N ALA A 474 -0.90 17.09 -6.16
CA ALA A 474 -1.50 18.30 -5.58
C ALA A 474 -2.35 19.06 -6.61
N SER A 475 -1.84 19.25 -7.83
CA SER A 475 -2.60 19.82 -8.94
C SER A 475 -3.89 19.04 -9.21
N ARG A 476 -3.80 17.71 -9.25
CA ARG A 476 -4.94 16.80 -9.40
C ARG A 476 -5.96 16.92 -8.26
N SER A 477 -5.52 17.15 -7.03
CA SER A 477 -6.39 17.43 -5.87
C SER A 477 -7.15 18.73 -6.05
N LEU A 478 -6.46 19.81 -6.42
CA LEU A 478 -7.06 21.13 -6.64
C LEU A 478 -8.10 21.10 -7.76
N HIS A 479 -7.80 20.38 -8.85
CA HIS A 479 -8.77 20.16 -9.93
C HIS A 479 -9.98 19.32 -9.50
N ALA A 480 -9.78 18.35 -8.61
CA ALA A 480 -10.90 17.58 -8.07
C ALA A 480 -11.79 18.45 -7.17
N LEU A 481 -11.18 19.33 -6.36
CA LEU A 481 -11.87 20.28 -5.49
C LEU A 481 -12.70 21.27 -6.31
N SER A 482 -12.17 21.81 -7.40
CA SER A 482 -12.93 22.75 -8.25
C SER A 482 -14.20 22.13 -8.84
N ARG A 483 -14.23 20.79 -9.00
CA ARG A 483 -15.41 20.03 -9.45
C ARG A 483 -16.39 19.68 -8.35
N LEU A 484 -15.94 19.62 -7.09
CA LEU A 484 -16.78 19.39 -5.92
C LEU A 484 -17.49 20.65 -5.45
N LEU A 485 -16.90 21.80 -5.73
CA LEU A 485 -17.44 23.10 -5.38
C LEU A 485 -18.44 23.56 -6.44
N PRO A 486 -19.48 24.33 -6.05
CA PRO A 486 -20.43 24.87 -6.99
C PRO A 486 -19.73 25.77 -8.04
N PRO A 487 -20.30 25.91 -9.24
CA PRO A 487 -19.73 26.72 -10.31
C PRO A 487 -19.58 28.19 -9.90
N ALA A 488 -18.68 28.92 -10.58
CA ALA A 488 -18.34 30.32 -10.26
C ALA A 488 -19.51 31.28 -10.25
N GLU A 489 -20.51 31.00 -11.08
CA GLU A 489 -21.77 31.75 -11.17
C GLU A 489 -22.60 31.64 -9.88
N SER A 490 -22.29 30.66 -9.04
CA SER A 490 -22.88 30.42 -7.73
C SER A 490 -21.92 30.78 -6.59
N ARG A 491 -21.09 31.82 -6.77
CA ARG A 491 -20.11 32.29 -5.75
C ARG A 491 -20.75 32.47 -4.37
N GLU A 492 -21.98 32.97 -4.31
CA GLU A 492 -22.74 33.15 -3.06
C GLU A 492 -23.01 31.84 -2.30
N GLN A 493 -22.87 30.68 -2.95
CA GLN A 493 -23.06 29.36 -2.36
C GLN A 493 -21.76 28.73 -1.86
N VAL A 494 -20.60 29.32 -2.16
CA VAL A 494 -19.31 28.83 -1.66
C VAL A 494 -19.13 29.36 -0.24
N PRO A 495 -18.97 28.49 0.78
CA PRO A 495 -18.70 28.94 2.13
C PRO A 495 -17.47 29.84 2.17
N ASP A 496 -17.51 30.95 2.92
CA ASP A 496 -16.40 31.92 2.99
C ASP A 496 -15.05 31.27 3.31
N ALA A 497 -15.07 30.24 4.17
CA ALA A 497 -13.89 29.46 4.54
C ALA A 497 -13.22 28.71 3.38
N LEU A 498 -13.94 28.49 2.28
CA LEU A 498 -13.46 27.80 1.07
C LEU A 498 -13.25 28.76 -0.11
N LEU A 499 -13.71 30.01 -0.03
CA LEU A 499 -13.67 30.95 -1.15
C LEU A 499 -12.25 31.20 -1.70
N PRO A 500 -11.20 31.37 -0.87
CA PRO A 500 -9.88 31.61 -1.43
C PRO A 500 -9.20 30.30 -1.89
N THR A 501 -9.51 29.17 -1.25
CA THR A 501 -9.19 27.81 -1.73
C THR A 501 -9.75 27.58 -3.14
N TRP A 502 -11.02 27.92 -3.33
CA TRP A 502 -11.73 27.81 -4.59
C TRP A 502 -11.13 28.71 -5.67
N THR A 503 -10.83 29.97 -5.32
CA THR A 503 -10.23 30.94 -6.24
C THR A 503 -8.84 30.49 -6.72
N ALA A 504 -7.99 30.02 -5.80
CA ALA A 504 -6.68 29.47 -6.13
C ALA A 504 -6.77 28.22 -7.01
N ALA A 505 -7.71 27.31 -6.73
CA ALA A 505 -7.95 26.13 -7.55
C ALA A 505 -8.39 26.49 -8.99
N GLN A 506 -9.24 27.49 -9.17
CA GLN A 506 -9.68 27.98 -10.49
C GLN A 506 -8.55 28.66 -11.27
N GLN A 507 -7.72 29.46 -10.60
CA GLN A 507 -6.53 30.08 -11.21
C GLN A 507 -5.50 29.02 -11.62
N LEU A 508 -5.33 27.98 -10.81
CA LEU A 508 -4.41 26.89 -11.11
C LEU A 508 -4.89 26.02 -12.27
N ASP A 509 -6.18 25.64 -12.30
CA ASP A 509 -6.78 24.88 -13.41
C ASP A 509 -6.71 25.67 -14.73
N SER A 510 -7.05 26.97 -14.71
CA SER A 510 -6.92 27.83 -15.90
C SER A 510 -5.47 27.97 -16.38
N GLY A 511 -4.51 28.14 -15.45
CA GLY A 511 -3.08 28.19 -15.77
C GLY A 511 -2.53 26.87 -16.35
N LEU A 512 -2.91 25.72 -15.77
CA LEU A 512 -2.54 24.40 -16.28
C LEU A 512 -3.13 24.12 -17.65
N ARG A 513 -4.41 24.44 -17.87
CA ARG A 513 -5.05 24.29 -19.19
C ARG A 513 -4.39 25.18 -20.23
N ALA A 514 -4.09 26.43 -19.90
CA ALA A 514 -3.40 27.35 -20.81
C ALA A 514 -2.02 26.81 -21.22
N HIS A 515 -1.27 26.21 -20.29
CA HIS A 515 0.04 25.62 -20.59
C HIS A 515 -0.08 24.34 -21.44
N LEU A 516 -0.98 23.43 -21.07
CA LEU A 516 -1.21 22.18 -21.81
C LEU A 516 -1.75 22.42 -23.24
N THR A 517 -2.49 23.51 -23.45
CA THR A 517 -3.02 23.88 -24.77
C THR A 517 -2.08 24.80 -25.55
N GLY A 518 -1.24 25.58 -24.86
CA GLY A 518 -0.32 26.57 -25.45
C GLY A 518 0.93 25.96 -26.09
N ASN A 519 1.42 24.81 -25.63
CA ASN A 519 2.59 24.14 -26.21
C ASN A 519 2.27 23.25 -27.43
N GLY A 520 1.06 23.32 -28.00
CA GLY A 520 0.58 22.37 -29.01
C GLY A 520 0.14 22.93 -30.37
N ARG A 521 0.39 24.21 -30.68
CA ARG A 521 -0.02 24.80 -31.97
C ARG A 521 1.02 25.77 -32.54
N GLU A 522 2.23 25.28 -32.80
CA GLU A 522 2.91 25.73 -34.01
C GLU A 522 2.47 24.79 -35.13
N SER A 523 1.64 25.30 -36.04
CA SER A 523 1.37 24.58 -37.29
C SER A 523 2.71 24.46 -38.02
N PRO A 524 3.15 23.28 -38.46
CA PRO A 524 4.37 23.19 -39.23
C PRO A 524 4.19 24.04 -40.50
N PRO A 525 5.23 24.77 -40.94
CA PRO A 525 5.16 25.47 -42.21
C PRO A 525 4.88 24.44 -43.31
N ALA A 526 3.87 24.71 -44.13
CA ALA A 526 3.59 23.92 -45.31
C ALA A 526 4.80 23.99 -46.27
N GLY A 527 5.53 22.89 -46.40
CA GLY A 527 6.52 22.73 -47.46
C GLY A 527 7.71 21.86 -47.07
N GLY A 528 7.79 20.65 -47.64
CA GLY A 528 8.99 19.83 -47.60
C GLY A 528 8.70 18.33 -47.73
N ASP A 529 8.58 17.86 -48.97
CA ASP A 529 8.60 16.44 -49.33
C ASP A 529 10.00 15.88 -49.00
N GLY A 530 10.08 14.89 -48.11
CA GLY A 530 11.35 14.25 -47.75
C GLY A 530 11.17 13.24 -46.62
N GLY A 531 11.12 11.96 -46.97
CA GLY A 531 10.90 10.86 -46.03
C GLY A 531 12.12 10.57 -45.15
N GLU A 532 11.90 10.59 -43.83
CA GLU A 532 12.69 9.86 -42.84
C GLU A 532 11.76 9.17 -41.82
N PRO A 533 12.10 7.96 -41.33
CA PRO A 533 11.28 7.22 -40.38
C PRO A 533 11.40 7.78 -38.95
N PRO A 534 10.35 7.65 -38.10
CA PRO A 534 10.37 8.24 -36.77
C PRO A 534 11.23 7.41 -35.81
N GLY A 535 12.45 7.87 -35.58
CA GLY A 535 13.30 7.47 -34.47
C GLY A 535 13.17 8.46 -33.30
N GLU A 536 13.35 7.93 -32.10
CA GLU A 536 13.48 8.61 -30.81
C GLU A 536 12.19 8.97 -30.04
N VAL A 537 12.00 8.16 -29.00
CA VAL A 537 11.13 8.35 -27.85
C VAL A 537 11.45 9.69 -27.20
N ALA A 538 10.46 10.58 -27.13
CA ALA A 538 10.52 11.83 -26.39
C ALA A 538 11.07 11.58 -24.97
N SER A 539 12.31 12.00 -24.76
CA SER A 539 12.92 12.14 -23.46
C SER A 539 12.05 13.05 -22.61
N GLN A 540 11.86 12.69 -21.35
CA GLN A 540 11.03 13.46 -20.41
C GLN A 540 11.49 14.91 -20.37
N GLU A 541 10.76 15.81 -21.02
CA GLU A 541 11.04 17.24 -20.88
C GLU A 541 10.91 17.63 -19.40
N PRO A 542 11.90 18.37 -18.86
CA PRO A 542 11.78 18.95 -17.54
C PRO A 542 10.56 19.87 -17.51
N VAL A 543 9.77 19.80 -16.44
CA VAL A 543 8.66 20.75 -16.24
C VAL A 543 9.27 22.14 -16.22
N ASP A 544 8.72 23.04 -17.04
CA ASP A 544 9.10 24.45 -17.02
C ASP A 544 9.06 24.99 -15.58
N GLN A 545 10.17 25.59 -15.14
CA GLN A 545 10.33 26.12 -13.79
C GLN A 545 9.25 27.17 -13.47
N GLY A 546 8.75 27.89 -14.47
CA GLY A 546 7.64 28.84 -14.33
C GLY A 546 6.32 28.16 -13.92
N THR A 547 6.02 26.99 -14.47
CA THR A 547 4.83 26.20 -14.09
C THR A 547 4.94 25.67 -12.67
N LEU A 548 6.12 25.18 -12.29
CA LEU A 548 6.39 24.75 -10.92
C LEU A 548 6.20 25.91 -9.92
N ALA A 549 6.74 27.09 -10.25
CA ALA A 549 6.61 28.29 -9.44
C ALA A 549 5.16 28.74 -9.27
N ARG A 550 4.34 28.73 -10.34
CA ARG A 550 2.91 29.08 -10.27
C ARG A 550 2.10 28.08 -9.44
N VAL A 551 2.40 26.78 -9.54
CA VAL A 551 1.74 25.76 -8.72
C VAL A 551 2.11 25.94 -7.25
N VAL A 552 3.38 26.22 -6.96
CA VAL A 552 3.86 26.51 -5.60
C VAL A 552 3.26 27.80 -5.07
N GLU A 553 3.19 28.87 -5.88
CA GLU A 553 2.56 30.15 -5.52
C GLU A 553 1.06 29.98 -5.24
N ALA A 554 0.33 29.25 -6.09
CA ALA A 554 -1.07 28.94 -5.84
C ALA A 554 -1.25 28.09 -4.58
N CYS A 555 -0.39 27.09 -4.34
CA CYS A 555 -0.36 26.32 -3.10
C CYS A 555 -0.05 27.18 -1.87
N PHE A 556 0.83 28.17 -2.01
CA PHE A 556 1.18 29.11 -0.95
C PHE A 556 0.02 30.05 -0.63
N LEU A 557 -0.57 30.70 -1.64
CA LEU A 557 -1.76 31.54 -1.50
C LEU A 557 -2.93 30.73 -0.89
N PHE A 558 -3.05 29.48 -1.30
CA PHE A 558 -4.00 28.52 -0.77
C PHE A 558 -3.79 28.21 0.72
N ASN A 559 -2.55 27.97 1.16
CA ASN A 559 -2.23 27.77 2.59
C ASN A 559 -2.44 29.04 3.43
N GLN A 560 -2.09 30.21 2.88
CA GLN A 560 -2.28 31.50 3.55
C GLN A 560 -3.78 31.75 3.79
N ALA A 561 -4.59 31.50 2.77
CA ALA A 561 -6.05 31.57 2.82
C ALA A 561 -6.70 30.64 3.85
N LEU A 562 -6.17 29.44 4.03
CA LEU A 562 -6.71 28.51 5.02
C LEU A 562 -6.32 28.87 6.45
N SER A 563 -5.17 29.52 6.63
CA SER A 563 -4.69 29.98 7.94
C SER A 563 -5.55 31.12 8.50
N THR A 564 -6.11 31.97 7.63
CA THR A 564 -7.05 33.03 8.03
C THR A 564 -8.45 32.51 8.38
N CYS A 565 -8.78 31.27 7.98
CA CYS A 565 -10.08 30.65 8.25
C CYS A 565 -10.13 29.85 9.56
N SER A 566 -8.98 29.59 10.20
CA SER A 566 -8.89 28.78 11.43
C SER A 566 -9.02 29.57 12.74
N SER A 567 -9.09 30.90 12.69
CA SER A 567 -9.44 31.71 13.87
C SER A 567 -10.91 31.49 14.23
N PRO A 568 -11.25 31.00 15.44
CA PRO A 568 -12.64 30.93 15.87
C PRO A 568 -13.22 32.36 15.87
N PRO A 569 -14.49 32.55 15.47
CA PRO A 569 -15.13 33.86 15.60
C PRO A 569 -15.12 34.25 17.07
N ASP A 570 -14.54 35.42 17.36
CA ASP A 570 -14.40 35.97 18.71
C ASP A 570 -15.74 35.85 19.46
N ARG A 571 -15.72 35.07 20.55
CA ARG A 571 -16.74 35.20 21.59
C ARG A 571 -16.59 36.61 22.15
N ILE A 572 -17.50 37.50 21.75
CA ILE A 572 -17.71 38.81 22.38
C ILE A 572 -17.84 38.56 23.88
N SER A 573 -16.75 38.83 24.60
CA SER A 573 -16.70 38.88 26.05
C SER A 573 -16.50 40.34 26.43
N PRO A 574 -17.23 40.86 27.42
CA PRO A 574 -17.20 42.28 27.75
C PRO A 574 -15.84 42.71 28.32
N SER A 575 -15.49 43.95 27.98
CA SER A 575 -14.25 44.68 28.30
C SER A 575 -13.85 44.65 29.80
N PRO A 576 -12.55 44.79 30.12
CA PRO A 576 -11.98 44.41 31.41
C PRO A 576 -11.89 45.56 32.42
N VAL A 577 -11.91 45.19 33.71
CA VAL A 577 -11.35 46.00 34.79
C VAL A 577 -9.88 45.64 34.95
N ALA A 578 -9.05 46.69 35.05
CA ALA A 578 -7.61 46.65 35.18
C ALA A 578 -7.10 45.73 36.30
N ASN A 579 -6.02 44.99 36.03
CA ASN A 579 -4.89 44.93 36.94
C ASN A 579 -3.62 44.40 36.25
N SER A 580 -2.52 45.05 36.62
CA SER A 580 -1.13 44.85 36.23
C SER A 580 -0.54 43.49 36.59
N GLY A 581 0.40 42.98 35.79
CA GLY A 581 1.40 42.03 36.26
C GLY A 581 2.13 41.19 35.20
N SER A 582 3.43 41.45 35.08
CA SER A 582 4.54 40.57 34.63
C SER A 582 4.62 40.06 33.18
N THR A 583 5.71 40.48 32.55
CA THR A 583 6.41 39.96 31.37
C THR A 583 7.09 38.62 31.64
N GLU A 584 6.87 37.63 30.77
CA GLU A 584 7.82 36.53 30.52
C GLU A 584 7.90 36.24 29.01
N ASP A 585 9.13 36.24 28.50
CA ASP A 585 9.52 36.00 27.12
C ASP A 585 9.32 34.52 26.74
N ALA A 586 8.60 34.29 25.63
CA ALA A 586 8.57 33.00 24.95
C ALA A 586 9.16 33.16 23.54
N LEU A 587 10.37 32.61 23.37
CA LEU A 587 11.06 32.44 22.08
C LEU A 587 10.17 31.63 21.11
N ALA A 588 9.71 32.29 20.05
CA ALA A 588 9.03 31.64 18.95
C ALA A 588 10.03 30.81 18.11
N SER A 589 9.80 29.51 18.02
CA SER A 589 10.45 28.64 17.03
C SER A 589 10.03 29.07 15.61
N PRO A 590 10.94 29.14 14.63
CA PRO A 590 10.58 29.50 13.26
C PRO A 590 9.72 28.42 12.60
N PRO A 591 8.85 28.77 11.63
CA PRO A 591 8.02 27.81 10.91
C PRO A 591 8.85 26.88 10.01
N PRO A 592 8.40 25.63 9.79
CA PRO A 592 9.11 24.58 9.05
C PRO A 592 9.39 24.90 7.56
N LEU A 593 8.78 25.95 7.01
CA LEU A 593 8.94 26.39 5.62
C LEU A 593 10.33 27.02 5.35
N ALA A 594 10.87 27.78 6.32
CA ALA A 594 12.20 28.41 6.18
C ALA A 594 13.31 27.35 6.07
N ALA A 595 13.19 26.25 6.81
CA ALA A 595 14.11 25.11 6.72
C ALA A 595 13.99 24.37 5.38
N ALA A 596 12.77 24.22 4.83
CA ALA A 596 12.55 23.54 3.55
C ALA A 596 13.08 24.35 2.35
N VAL A 597 12.90 25.68 2.37
CA VAL A 597 13.45 26.58 1.34
C VAL A 597 14.98 26.67 1.43
N SER A 598 15.53 26.76 2.65
CA SER A 598 16.99 26.79 2.87
C SER A 598 17.67 25.48 2.42
N LEU A 599 17.02 24.32 2.62
CA LEU A 599 17.54 23.01 2.20
C LEU A 599 17.40 22.76 0.68
N ALA A 600 16.42 23.39 0.03
CA ALA A 600 16.29 23.39 -1.44
C ALA A 600 17.36 24.27 -2.10
N LEU A 601 17.67 25.43 -1.50
CA LEU A 601 18.72 26.35 -1.98
C LEU A 601 20.14 25.85 -1.72
N GLN A 602 20.39 25.09 -0.64
CA GLN A 602 21.68 24.43 -0.38
C GLN A 602 22.05 23.35 -1.41
N ARG A 603 21.09 22.84 -2.20
CA ARG A 603 21.31 21.83 -3.23
C ARG A 603 21.60 22.41 -4.62
N SER A 604 21.30 23.68 -4.85
CA SER A 604 21.83 24.44 -5.98
C SER A 604 23.23 24.94 -5.59
N GLY A 605 24.28 24.33 -6.14
CA GLY A 605 25.66 24.67 -5.78
C GLY A 605 26.00 26.16 -5.91
N PRO A 606 27.05 26.64 -5.22
CA PRO A 606 27.42 28.05 -5.20
C PRO A 606 27.88 28.50 -6.60
N GLY A 607 27.28 29.58 -7.13
CA GLY A 607 27.75 30.21 -8.37
C GLY A 607 26.71 30.55 -9.43
N ARG A 608 25.39 30.48 -9.16
CA ARG A 608 24.37 31.01 -10.08
C ARG A 608 23.37 31.90 -9.35
N GLU A 609 23.72 33.17 -9.19
CA GLU A 609 22.71 34.22 -8.99
C GLU A 609 21.89 34.35 -10.29
N THR A 610 20.79 33.60 -10.39
CA THR A 610 19.86 33.73 -11.52
C THR A 610 18.93 34.92 -11.31
N ALA A 611 18.57 35.61 -12.41
CA ALA A 611 17.48 36.60 -12.45
C ALA A 611 16.17 36.11 -11.79
N ALA A 612 15.96 34.79 -11.73
CA ALA A 612 14.87 34.16 -11.00
C ALA A 612 14.89 34.45 -9.48
N ASN A 613 16.06 34.55 -8.84
CA ASN A 613 16.14 34.89 -7.41
C ASN A 613 15.75 36.35 -7.16
N GLN A 614 16.12 37.26 -8.08
CA GLN A 614 15.72 38.67 -8.03
C GLN A 614 14.21 38.84 -8.26
N ASP A 615 13.60 38.06 -9.18
CA ASP A 615 12.14 38.05 -9.38
C ASP A 615 11.40 37.49 -8.15
N ILE A 616 11.92 36.43 -7.52
CA ILE A 616 11.37 35.88 -6.27
C ILE A 616 11.44 36.92 -5.14
N VAL A 617 12.58 37.60 -4.97
CA VAL A 617 12.75 38.67 -3.96
C VAL A 617 11.82 39.85 -4.23
N ALA A 618 11.65 40.27 -5.49
CA ALA A 618 10.74 41.36 -5.86
C ALA A 618 9.27 41.01 -5.58
N ARG A 619 8.86 39.76 -5.86
CA ARG A 619 7.50 39.26 -5.57
C ARG A 619 7.24 39.12 -4.07
N LEU A 620 8.21 38.65 -3.29
CA LEU A 620 8.08 38.57 -1.83
C LEU A 620 7.91 39.95 -1.20
N ARG A 621 8.65 40.96 -1.67
CA ARG A 621 8.45 42.36 -1.24
C ARG A 621 7.07 42.91 -1.64
N ALA A 622 6.58 42.58 -2.83
CA ALA A 622 5.24 42.98 -3.28
C ALA A 622 4.11 42.34 -2.45
N LEU A 623 4.38 41.19 -1.81
CA LEU A 623 3.46 40.51 -0.88
C LEU A 623 3.57 41.00 0.58
N GLY A 624 4.36 42.04 0.83
CA GLY A 624 4.45 42.69 2.15
C GLY A 624 5.52 42.12 3.09
N CYS A 625 6.41 41.24 2.61
CA CYS A 625 7.58 40.82 3.39
C CYS A 625 8.51 42.04 3.57
N GLY A 626 8.64 42.51 4.81
CA GLY A 626 9.52 43.60 5.18
C GLY A 626 11.01 43.20 5.09
N PRO A 627 11.94 44.17 5.10
CA PRO A 627 13.38 43.90 5.00
C PRO A 627 13.94 43.00 6.12
N ASP A 628 13.25 42.92 7.25
CA ASP A 628 13.62 42.07 8.40
C ASP A 628 12.99 40.67 8.35
N ASP A 629 12.28 40.32 7.27
CA ASP A 629 11.70 38.99 7.11
C ASP A 629 12.81 37.94 6.91
N PRO A 630 12.89 36.89 7.73
CA PRO A 630 13.95 35.88 7.66
C PRO A 630 14.02 35.16 6.31
N LEU A 631 12.93 35.17 5.51
CA LEU A 631 12.92 34.66 4.14
C LEU A 631 13.70 35.54 3.16
N LEU A 632 13.66 36.87 3.33
CA LEU A 632 14.44 37.81 2.54
C LEU A 632 15.92 37.77 2.92
N GLY A 633 16.22 37.63 4.22
CA GLY A 633 17.60 37.53 4.72
C GLY A 633 18.39 36.36 4.12
N VAL A 634 17.76 35.20 3.90
CA VAL A 634 18.42 34.03 3.26
C VAL A 634 18.69 34.26 1.77
N LEU A 635 17.91 35.12 1.11
CA LEU A 635 18.02 35.41 -0.32
C LEU A 635 18.94 36.61 -0.63
N THR A 636 19.34 37.40 0.37
CA THR A 636 20.13 38.64 0.19
C THR A 636 21.48 38.64 0.90
N LEU A 637 21.97 37.49 1.40
CA LEU A 637 23.31 37.42 1.98
C LEU A 637 24.37 37.64 0.89
N PRO A 638 25.26 38.65 1.01
CA PRO A 638 26.38 38.78 0.10
C PRO A 638 27.33 37.59 0.28
N SER A 639 27.83 37.07 -0.83
CA SER A 639 28.88 36.05 -0.88
C SER A 639 30.05 36.47 0.01
N ALA A 640 30.32 35.72 1.08
CA ALA A 640 31.49 35.91 1.93
C ALA A 640 32.72 35.26 1.26
N GLU A 641 33.21 35.84 0.17
CA GLU A 641 34.55 35.58 -0.39
C GLU A 641 35.07 36.86 -1.08
N GLU A 642 35.43 37.85 -0.27
CA GLU A 642 36.43 38.88 -0.60
C GLU A 642 37.10 39.27 0.72
N ASP A 643 37.90 38.34 1.26
CA ASP A 643 39.06 38.58 2.14
C ASP A 643 39.61 37.21 2.61
N ALA A 644 40.35 36.54 1.72
CA ALA A 644 41.39 35.54 2.01
C ALA A 644 42.19 35.20 0.75
#